data_AF-A0A8H4SSV9-F1
#
_entry.id   AF-A0A8H4SSV9-F1
#
_cell.length_a   1.000
_cell.length_b   1.000
_cell.length_c   1.000
_cell.angle_alpha   90.00
_cell.angle_beta   90.00
_cell.angle_gamma   90.00
#
_symmetry.space_group_name_H-M   'P 1'
#
loop_
_entity.id
_entity.type
_entity.pdbx_description
1 polymer ?
#
loop_
_entity_poly.entity_id
_entity_poly.type
_entity_poly.pdbx_seq_one_letter_code
_entity_poly.pdbx_strand_id
1 'polypeptide(L)'
;MAFSTLALGIFYLATVSASSVSRQIQLGKHEYFVPPTAAWKLDSWNTSAECEDEFIPLTVVKLSQTASAERVASALSKYEKDDVWTPYFTQAIYIQSASDKDDWSKDLSSRYNVSTVYTGEDAVPAGPYFVHSYTGKVYQAYRLYDDTNQAFIQSTYQDPSGTHHPLRAGTLSAGGLTIAVPSRLYYTQTKEKPLAGIRIAVKDLYDLKGVKTSGGNRALYEMSKVKTKTAFAVQKLIDAGAVVIGKNKLSEFAFAGPFVPEHIDYLLPFNPRGDGYNSPGDSSGGSAASVASYDWLDASMGSDTGGSIRGPAGQNGVHGNRPTQDAVNLTGALPLSSAMDTSGMLARDPVIWSKINKALYAGTIKQYSEFPTEILLDISSGDTISQLEDDATQAVNDFLTALSSLLSANATTFSVDKAWKATTPKAFKDVLIADIVNNIYSNLTQYEQWDEFGRDYVEKYEKSHNGAFPHMVPGTREGWINANTTMTPQIHEDDLATKKAVVEWTDSRLLIADRKTCSNAIYVYISPSGPSYKPDVSQDGANPYIRAQLSEISKQQDLIAELKTTVACNSTLGSEEACEKSLEAENSNSDSDSSGPVPISRFASVAGLPDYAITLGSFSLGDAGFSNSTLQNQTLPVAVNIMAGLRQEVLIVGIVGVGLVWLFFAYQSMRKSKAAVKHDDLEWKTPSPKPLVDFDLDSTKPQLYRPCRHGPNHVTMGIRKLDWNNWIEMDSNYLWYHDLKVSELEKDIDAHIQYVDNAVTRDACFEVLEELTAYLTARYPKIFQLNDGVLRNTLTGEAFNYPATNVSDGQYHLDAGAVCLPGFWRLSEKFRMSLDTLHIEAKVPHYKTKLMKSMNRFFKGMQPDKAVIRNNFFIQLDDGLHWSHRMGDQQSNQVASWETANDKGLTIEDLYFRSERQSLRRLPRSKALLFTIRTYFEPITTIAQEPHVPGRLAEAIDNWDEAASTYKGKHHWADILLPYLHEQDELQKKSGVIEKVPEGSFPY
;
A
#
# COMPACT_ATOMS: atom_id res chain seq x y z
N MET A 1 -23.97 72.68 4.12
CA MET A 1 -23.93 72.79 5.60
C MET A 1 -24.35 71.41 6.11
N ALA A 2 -23.42 70.52 6.46
CA ALA A 2 -22.62 70.48 7.69
C ALA A 2 -23.41 69.95 8.91
N PHE A 3 -22.85 68.90 9.54
CA PHE A 3 -23.17 68.24 10.82
C PHE A 3 -24.39 67.29 10.81
N SER A 4 -24.30 65.94 10.87
CA SER A 4 -23.41 64.98 11.56
C SER A 4 -23.29 65.20 13.07
N THR A 5 -23.85 64.28 13.88
CA THR A 5 -23.26 63.55 15.05
C THR A 5 -24.34 63.08 16.06
N LEU A 6 -24.05 61.93 16.70
CA LEU A 6 -24.79 61.21 17.76
C LEU A 6 -25.88 60.20 17.33
N ALA A 7 -25.47 58.99 16.94
CA ALA A 7 -26.27 57.78 17.19
C ALA A 7 -25.47 56.45 17.19
N LEU A 8 -24.15 56.46 16.98
CA LEU A 8 -23.32 55.24 16.96
C LEU A 8 -22.13 55.41 17.90
N GLY A 9 -22.40 55.28 19.19
CA GLY A 9 -21.39 55.24 20.22
C GLY A 9 -21.97 54.53 21.43
N ILE A 10 -21.28 53.48 21.88
CA ILE A 10 -21.57 52.64 23.05
C ILE A 10 -22.54 51.50 22.75
N PHE A 11 -22.03 50.40 22.19
CA PHE A 11 -22.30 49.04 22.71
C PHE A 11 -21.25 48.06 22.12
N TYR A 12 -20.55 47.37 23.03
CA TYR A 12 -19.58 46.29 22.81
C TYR A 12 -18.12 46.65 22.39
N LEU A 13 -17.45 47.40 23.26
CA LEU A 13 -16.11 46.98 23.74
C LEU A 13 -16.31 45.79 24.70
N ALA A 14 -16.62 44.61 24.17
CA ALA A 14 -16.18 43.40 24.84
C ALA A 14 -14.78 43.14 24.31
N THR A 15 -13.80 43.10 25.21
CA THR A 15 -12.60 42.31 25.01
C THR A 15 -13.06 40.88 24.74
N VAL A 16 -13.34 40.57 23.48
CA VAL A 16 -13.33 39.20 23.01
C VAL A 16 -11.87 38.83 23.14
N SER A 17 -11.52 38.21 24.27
CA SER A 17 -10.46 37.23 24.28
C SER A 17 -10.82 36.28 23.15
N ALA A 18 -10.30 36.54 21.94
CA ALA A 18 -10.53 35.71 20.78
C ALA A 18 -10.02 34.33 21.20
N SER A 19 -10.96 33.48 21.61
CA SER A 19 -10.69 32.09 21.90
C SER A 19 -9.97 31.58 20.66
N SER A 20 -8.73 31.15 20.83
CA SER A 20 -7.87 30.66 19.77
C SER A 20 -8.46 29.34 19.26
N VAL A 21 -9.45 29.42 18.36
CA VAL A 21 -10.11 28.24 17.79
C VAL A 21 -9.35 27.89 16.52
N SER A 22 -8.84 26.67 16.44
CA SER A 22 -8.26 26.12 15.22
C SER A 22 -9.29 26.08 14.08
N ARG A 23 -8.82 26.02 12.84
CA ARG A 23 -9.70 25.97 11.65
C ARG A 23 -9.32 24.82 10.74
N GLN A 24 -10.34 24.28 10.07
CA GLN A 24 -10.19 23.38 8.94
C GLN A 24 -10.55 24.15 7.69
N ILE A 25 -9.68 24.10 6.69
CA ILE A 25 -9.80 24.85 5.45
C ILE A 25 -9.68 23.87 4.29
N GLN A 26 -10.69 23.86 3.42
CA GLN A 26 -10.62 23.18 2.14
C GLN A 26 -9.90 24.10 1.15
N LEU A 27 -8.81 23.62 0.55
CA LEU A 27 -8.10 24.35 -0.50
C LEU A 27 -7.92 23.42 -1.71
N GLY A 28 -8.67 23.69 -2.78
CA GLY A 28 -8.81 22.77 -3.90
C GLY A 28 -9.45 21.44 -3.45
N LYS A 29 -8.78 20.32 -3.74
CA LYS A 29 -9.20 18.97 -3.33
C LYS A 29 -8.64 18.50 -1.98
N HIS A 30 -7.92 19.36 -1.25
CA HIS A 30 -7.20 18.99 -0.04
C HIS A 30 -7.71 19.76 1.19
N GLU A 31 -7.74 19.07 2.33
CA GLU A 31 -8.09 19.65 3.62
C GLU A 31 -6.84 20.02 4.42
N TYR A 32 -6.89 21.18 5.07
CA TYR A 32 -5.80 21.69 5.89
C TYR A 32 -6.29 22.10 7.26
N PHE A 33 -5.44 21.89 8.25
CA PHE A 33 -5.60 22.37 9.61
C PHE A 33 -4.72 23.59 9.85
N VAL A 34 -5.35 24.64 10.38
CA VAL A 34 -4.70 25.85 10.87
C VAL A 34 -4.65 25.81 12.40
N PRO A 35 -3.46 25.78 12.99
CA PRO A 35 -3.31 25.72 14.44
C PRO A 35 -3.80 27.02 15.10
N PRO A 36 -4.17 26.98 16.39
CA PRO A 36 -4.65 28.16 17.11
C PRO A 36 -3.53 29.19 17.38
N THR A 37 -2.27 28.77 17.30
CA THR A 37 -1.10 29.60 17.58
C THR A 37 -0.48 30.11 16.28
N ALA A 38 -0.37 31.43 16.14
CA ALA A 38 0.29 32.05 15.00
C ALA A 38 1.80 31.78 15.04
N ALA A 39 2.38 31.53 13.86
CA ALA A 39 3.82 31.40 13.68
C ALA A 39 4.51 32.78 13.71
N TRP A 40 3.95 33.78 13.03
CA TRP A 40 4.38 35.18 13.12
C TRP A 40 3.24 36.13 12.69
N LYS A 41 3.53 37.42 12.54
CA LYS A 41 2.62 38.44 12.02
C LYS A 41 3.32 39.26 10.95
N LEU A 42 2.63 39.61 9.87
CA LEU A 42 3.17 40.50 8.84
C LEU A 42 3.22 41.96 9.32
N ASP A 43 4.36 42.62 9.14
CA ASP A 43 4.58 44.01 9.57
C ASP A 43 3.77 45.03 8.75
N SER A 44 3.67 44.84 7.43
CA SER A 44 2.95 45.73 6.51
C SER A 44 1.57 45.17 6.12
N TRP A 45 0.75 44.80 7.11
CA TRP A 45 -0.61 44.32 6.85
C TRP A 45 -1.59 45.47 6.72
N ASN A 46 -2.12 45.68 5.51
CA ASN A 46 -3.22 46.61 5.27
C ASN A 46 -4.51 45.80 5.13
N THR A 47 -5.48 46.03 6.01
CA THR A 47 -6.79 45.36 5.94
C THR A 47 -7.49 45.74 4.65
N SER A 48 -7.53 44.85 3.66
CA SER A 48 -8.44 45.00 2.52
C SER A 48 -9.85 44.64 2.99
N ALA A 49 -10.77 45.59 2.90
CA ALA A 49 -12.17 45.43 3.33
C ALA A 49 -13.00 44.50 2.41
N GLU A 50 -12.37 43.84 1.43
CA GLU A 50 -13.03 43.12 0.33
C GLU A 50 -12.70 41.60 0.32
N CYS A 51 -12.05 41.04 1.35
CA CYS A 51 -11.75 39.61 1.37
C CYS A 51 -12.90 38.83 2.03
N GLU A 52 -13.61 38.01 1.25
CA GLU A 52 -14.71 37.15 1.75
C GLU A 52 -14.21 36.04 2.69
N ASP A 53 -12.96 35.59 2.52
CA ASP A 53 -12.37 34.49 3.30
C ASP A 53 -11.61 34.94 4.57
N GLU A 54 -11.77 34.20 5.67
CA GLU A 54 -11.08 34.46 6.96
C GLU A 54 -9.56 34.25 6.85
N PHE A 55 -9.12 33.34 5.99
CA PHE A 55 -7.72 32.96 5.81
C PHE A 55 -7.33 32.97 4.33
N ILE A 56 -6.20 33.62 4.03
CA ILE A 56 -5.63 33.70 2.69
C ILE A 56 -4.45 32.74 2.61
N PRO A 57 -4.40 31.81 1.64
CA PRO A 57 -3.24 30.98 1.37
C PRO A 57 -2.01 31.83 1.01
N LEU A 58 -0.90 31.57 1.69
CA LEU A 58 0.37 32.30 1.56
C LEU A 58 1.51 31.32 1.31
N THR A 59 2.42 31.63 0.40
CA THR A 59 3.69 30.91 0.26
C THR A 59 4.85 31.80 0.69
N VAL A 60 5.69 31.32 1.61
CA VAL A 60 6.98 31.95 1.93
C VAL A 60 8.05 31.41 1.00
N VAL A 61 8.72 32.30 0.27
CA VAL A 61 9.82 31.99 -0.64
C VAL A 61 11.10 32.63 -0.11
N LYS A 62 12.13 31.80 0.06
CA LYS A 62 13.46 32.24 0.48
C LYS A 62 14.40 32.30 -0.72
N LEU A 63 14.99 33.47 -0.97
CA LEU A 63 15.93 33.70 -2.07
C LEU A 63 17.28 34.17 -1.52
N SER A 64 18.38 33.74 -2.16
CA SER A 64 19.75 34.17 -1.83
C SER A 64 20.20 35.40 -2.62
N GLN A 65 19.42 35.82 -3.61
CA GLN A 65 19.68 36.94 -4.52
C GLN A 65 18.43 37.80 -4.62
N THR A 66 18.55 38.98 -5.23
CA THR A 66 17.43 39.89 -5.52
C THR A 66 16.26 39.15 -6.15
N ALA A 67 15.04 39.45 -5.72
CA ALA A 67 13.85 38.78 -6.24
C ALA A 67 13.60 39.15 -7.72
N SER A 68 13.19 38.16 -8.53
CA SER A 68 12.67 38.33 -9.89
C SER A 68 11.58 37.28 -10.14
N ALA A 69 10.72 37.51 -11.13
CA ALA A 69 9.63 36.59 -11.46
C ALA A 69 10.13 35.16 -11.75
N GLU A 70 11.23 35.02 -12.50
CA GLU A 70 11.83 33.73 -12.85
C GLU A 70 12.42 33.02 -11.63
N ARG A 71 13.07 33.76 -10.72
CA ARG A 71 13.67 33.17 -9.51
C ARG A 71 12.61 32.67 -8.55
N VAL A 72 11.53 33.43 -8.37
CA VAL A 72 10.37 33.01 -7.57
C VAL A 72 9.72 31.78 -8.22
N ALA A 73 9.45 31.81 -9.51
CA ALA A 73 8.87 30.66 -10.22
C ALA A 73 9.77 29.40 -10.12
N SER A 74 11.09 29.56 -10.21
CA SER A 74 12.05 28.46 -10.02
C SER A 74 12.08 27.93 -8.59
N ALA A 75 11.80 28.76 -7.58
CA ALA A 75 11.65 28.29 -6.20
C ALA A 75 10.32 27.53 -6.02
N LEU A 76 9.22 28.05 -6.54
CA LEU A 76 7.90 27.42 -6.47
C LEU A 76 7.87 26.06 -7.18
N SER A 77 8.51 25.91 -8.34
CA SER A 77 8.60 24.62 -9.02
C SER A 77 9.36 23.55 -8.23
N LYS A 78 10.25 23.94 -7.31
CA LYS A 78 10.87 23.00 -6.37
C LYS A 78 9.92 22.60 -5.24
N TYR A 79 8.99 23.48 -4.87
CA TYR A 79 7.98 23.24 -3.83
C TYR A 79 6.89 22.28 -4.29
N GLU A 80 6.68 22.10 -5.60
CA GLU A 80 5.76 21.11 -6.17
C GLU A 80 6.08 19.66 -5.76
N LYS A 81 7.29 19.38 -5.27
CA LYS A 81 7.68 18.06 -4.72
C LYS A 81 7.20 17.83 -3.28
N ASP A 82 6.77 18.88 -2.58
CA ASP A 82 6.25 18.77 -1.23
C ASP A 82 4.81 18.24 -1.27
N ASP A 83 4.47 17.35 -0.35
CA ASP A 83 3.16 16.70 -0.29
C ASP A 83 2.10 17.54 0.46
N VAL A 84 2.47 18.70 1.00
CA VAL A 84 1.56 19.64 1.68
C VAL A 84 1.35 20.91 0.85
N TRP A 85 2.39 21.42 0.21
CA TRP A 85 2.28 22.60 -0.65
C TRP A 85 1.53 22.30 -1.95
N THR A 86 0.73 23.25 -2.42
CA THR A 86 0.04 23.19 -3.72
C THR A 86 0.05 24.57 -4.36
N PRO A 87 -0.16 24.69 -5.69
CA PRO A 87 -0.23 25.99 -6.36
C PRO A 87 -1.31 26.94 -5.79
N TYR A 88 -2.33 26.42 -5.11
CA TYR A 88 -3.34 27.24 -4.44
C TYR A 88 -2.76 28.11 -3.31
N PHE A 89 -1.61 27.77 -2.74
CA PHE A 89 -0.92 28.61 -1.74
C PHE A 89 -0.25 29.85 -2.35
N THR A 90 -0.31 30.05 -3.66
CA THR A 90 0.31 31.22 -4.33
C THR A 90 -0.55 32.48 -4.30
N GLN A 91 -1.75 32.44 -3.70
CA GLN A 91 -2.63 33.61 -3.58
C GLN A 91 -1.93 34.82 -2.98
N ALA A 92 -1.18 34.61 -1.91
CA ALA A 92 -0.21 35.57 -1.42
C ALA A 92 1.20 34.95 -1.47
N ILE A 93 2.22 35.77 -1.73
CA ILE A 93 3.62 35.35 -1.65
C ILE A 93 4.35 36.29 -0.70
N TYR A 94 5.07 35.74 0.27
CA TYR A 94 6.01 36.47 1.10
C TYR A 94 7.43 36.13 0.68
N ILE A 95 8.25 37.15 0.42
CA ILE A 95 9.61 36.99 -0.08
C ILE A 95 10.58 37.50 0.96
N GLN A 96 11.43 36.59 1.42
CA GLN A 96 12.50 36.92 2.34
C GLN A 96 13.70 37.48 1.54
N SER A 97 13.72 38.80 1.30
CA SER A 97 14.76 39.51 0.54
C SER A 97 14.85 40.99 0.92
N ALA A 98 16.05 41.56 0.85
CA ALA A 98 16.40 42.93 1.25
C ALA A 98 16.13 44.01 0.17
N SER A 99 15.21 43.79 -0.79
CA SER A 99 15.04 44.70 -1.93
C SER A 99 13.58 45.08 -2.20
N ASP A 100 13.38 46.33 -2.65
CA ASP A 100 12.09 46.98 -2.89
C ASP A 100 11.17 46.25 -3.89
N LYS A 101 9.86 46.51 -3.73
CA LYS A 101 8.76 46.02 -4.59
C LYS A 101 8.88 46.59 -6.01
N ASP A 102 9.53 45.85 -6.92
CA ASP A 102 9.54 46.18 -8.35
C ASP A 102 8.40 45.50 -9.15
N ASP A 103 8.07 46.07 -10.31
CA ASP A 103 6.91 45.84 -11.22
C ASP A 103 6.78 44.40 -11.77
N TRP A 104 7.68 43.48 -11.43
CA TRP A 104 7.74 42.09 -11.92
C TRP A 104 6.69 41.18 -11.27
N SER A 105 5.99 41.60 -10.22
CA SER A 105 4.92 40.79 -9.62
C SER A 105 3.77 40.51 -10.59
N LYS A 106 3.56 41.39 -11.59
CA LYS A 106 2.57 41.19 -12.67
C LYS A 106 2.91 40.00 -13.57
N ASP A 107 4.20 39.76 -13.81
CA ASP A 107 4.66 38.66 -14.67
C ASP A 107 4.44 37.29 -14.01
N LEU A 108 4.39 37.23 -12.68
CA LEU A 108 4.04 36.02 -11.92
C LEU A 108 2.56 35.67 -11.99
N SER A 109 1.68 36.68 -12.01
CA SER A 109 0.23 36.48 -12.11
C SER A 109 -0.20 35.79 -13.40
N SER A 110 0.68 35.77 -14.43
CA SER A 110 0.45 34.99 -15.67
C SER A 110 0.61 33.47 -15.49
N ARG A 111 1.34 33.01 -14.46
CA ARG A 111 1.67 31.59 -14.22
C ARG A 111 1.02 31.02 -12.97
N TYR A 112 0.73 31.87 -11.99
CA TYR A 112 0.19 31.50 -10.68
C TYR A 112 -0.92 32.49 -10.29
N ASN A 113 -1.83 32.07 -9.41
CA ASN A 113 -2.92 32.92 -8.96
C ASN A 113 -2.45 33.93 -7.89
N VAL A 114 -1.50 34.81 -8.22
CA VAL A 114 -0.89 35.75 -7.26
C VAL A 114 -1.71 37.03 -7.18
N SER A 115 -2.31 37.27 -6.00
CA SER A 115 -3.06 38.49 -5.70
C SER A 115 -2.23 39.55 -4.97
N THR A 116 -1.26 39.14 -4.15
CA THR A 116 -0.43 40.07 -3.37
C THR A 116 0.96 39.51 -3.11
N VAL A 117 1.97 40.38 -3.17
CA VAL A 117 3.36 40.06 -2.80
C VAL A 117 3.79 40.94 -1.63
N TYR A 118 4.29 40.28 -0.59
CA TYR A 118 4.91 40.87 0.59
C TYR A 118 6.43 40.65 0.53
N THR A 119 7.18 41.60 1.03
CA THR A 119 8.64 41.51 1.18
C THR A 119 9.00 41.84 2.63
N GLY A 120 10.02 41.17 3.15
CA GLY A 120 10.53 41.46 4.48
C GLY A 120 11.81 40.69 4.77
N GLU A 121 12.45 41.03 5.88
CA GLU A 121 13.72 40.44 6.30
C GLU A 121 13.53 39.35 7.36
N ASP A 122 12.31 39.16 7.86
CA ASP A 122 12.00 38.19 8.92
C ASP A 122 12.48 36.79 8.58
N ALA A 123 13.17 36.16 9.54
CA ALA A 123 13.71 34.81 9.44
C ALA A 123 12.62 33.73 9.56
N VAL A 124 11.74 33.66 8.56
CA VAL A 124 10.62 32.72 8.50
C VAL A 124 10.95 31.52 7.60
N PRO A 125 10.63 30.28 7.99
CA PRO A 125 10.84 29.12 7.13
C PRO A 125 10.03 29.19 5.83
N ALA A 126 10.60 28.68 4.75
CA ALA A 126 9.90 28.54 3.48
C ALA A 126 8.71 27.57 3.57
N GLY A 127 7.74 27.72 2.68
CA GLY A 127 6.63 26.77 2.55
C GLY A 127 5.23 27.40 2.57
N PRO A 128 4.19 26.56 2.65
CA PRO A 128 2.79 26.99 2.65
C PRO A 128 2.37 27.54 4.01
N TYR A 129 1.52 28.55 4.05
CA TYR A 129 0.99 29.16 5.27
C TYR A 129 -0.42 29.69 5.01
N PHE A 130 -1.11 30.07 6.07
CA PHE A 130 -2.34 30.84 5.98
C PHE A 130 -2.17 32.16 6.73
N VAL A 131 -2.53 33.28 6.10
CA VAL A 131 -2.60 34.58 6.78
C VAL A 131 -4.05 34.93 7.08
N HIS A 132 -4.32 35.31 8.32
CA HIS A 132 -5.65 35.73 8.73
C HIS A 132 -5.96 37.14 8.22
N SER A 133 -7.02 37.28 7.43
CA SER A 133 -7.33 38.47 6.64
C SER A 133 -7.51 39.76 7.49
N TYR A 134 -8.07 39.64 8.69
CA TYR A 134 -8.26 40.80 9.58
C TYR A 134 -7.06 41.16 10.47
N THR A 135 -6.16 40.21 10.76
CA THR A 135 -5.14 40.40 11.79
C THR A 135 -3.71 40.41 11.25
N GLY A 136 -3.49 39.92 10.03
CA GLY A 136 -2.16 39.73 9.44
C GLY A 136 -1.32 38.67 10.16
N LYS A 137 -1.90 37.91 11.11
CA LYS A 137 -1.25 36.78 11.76
C LYS A 137 -1.12 35.63 10.77
N VAL A 138 0.03 34.98 10.74
CA VAL A 138 0.35 33.90 9.82
C VAL A 138 0.51 32.59 10.58
N TYR A 139 -0.01 31.51 10.01
CA TYR A 139 -0.14 30.20 10.63
C TYR A 139 0.41 29.12 9.69
N GLN A 140 1.10 28.12 10.24
CA GLN A 140 1.54 26.96 9.49
C GLN A 140 0.35 26.16 8.96
N ALA A 141 0.49 25.64 7.74
CA ALA A 141 -0.46 24.74 7.12
C ALA A 141 -0.08 23.29 7.44
N TYR A 142 -1.04 22.54 8.00
CA TYR A 142 -0.94 21.10 8.15
C TYR A 142 -1.94 20.46 7.19
N ARG A 143 -1.47 19.64 6.24
CA ARG A 143 -2.41 18.86 5.41
C ARG A 143 -3.02 17.76 6.27
N LEU A 144 -4.31 17.55 6.12
CA LEU A 144 -5.05 16.49 6.80
C LEU A 144 -5.06 15.24 5.92
N TYR A 145 -4.60 14.12 6.48
CA TYR A 145 -4.64 12.80 5.86
C TYR A 145 -5.47 11.84 6.71
N ASP A 146 -6.11 10.87 6.06
CA ASP A 146 -6.86 9.82 6.75
C ASP A 146 -5.92 8.68 7.16
N ASP A 147 -6.01 8.25 8.43
CA ASP A 147 -5.39 7.01 8.92
C ASP A 147 -6.23 5.79 8.50
N THR A 148 -6.28 5.52 7.19
CA THR A 148 -7.08 4.45 6.58
C THR A 148 -6.76 3.04 7.08
N ASN A 149 -5.51 2.81 7.50
CA ASN A 149 -5.06 1.56 8.11
C ASN A 149 -5.28 1.52 9.62
N GLN A 150 -5.76 2.61 10.25
CA GLN A 150 -6.01 2.71 11.69
C GLN A 150 -4.77 2.38 12.56
N ALA A 151 -3.59 2.84 12.14
CA ALA A 151 -2.32 2.53 12.80
C ALA A 151 -1.99 3.49 13.95
N PHE A 152 -2.70 4.60 14.08
CA PHE A 152 -2.50 5.62 15.11
C PHE A 152 -3.54 5.51 16.23
N ILE A 153 -3.12 5.84 17.44
CA ILE A 153 -4.02 6.06 18.58
C ILE A 153 -4.34 7.55 18.75
N GLN A 154 -3.44 8.43 18.30
CA GLN A 154 -3.59 9.87 18.42
C GLN A 154 -2.73 10.60 17.38
N SER A 155 -3.34 11.49 16.59
CA SER A 155 -2.59 12.49 15.83
C SER A 155 -2.19 13.66 16.73
N THR A 156 -1.02 14.23 16.47
CA THR A 156 -0.53 15.40 17.18
C THR A 156 0.05 16.44 16.22
N TYR A 157 -0.14 17.71 16.53
CA TYR A 157 0.64 18.80 15.95
C TYR A 157 1.46 19.50 17.05
N GLN A 158 2.52 20.19 16.67
CA GLN A 158 3.42 20.86 17.60
C GLN A 158 3.23 22.38 17.51
N ASP A 159 3.16 23.06 18.66
CA ASP A 159 3.19 24.52 18.69
C ASP A 159 4.64 25.08 18.64
N PRO A 160 4.83 26.40 18.44
CA PRO A 160 6.16 27.00 18.40
C PRO A 160 6.99 26.83 19.69
N SER A 161 6.39 26.47 20.82
CA SER A 161 7.10 26.18 22.08
C SER A 161 7.63 24.74 22.15
N GLY A 162 7.36 23.94 21.11
CA GLY A 162 7.70 22.52 21.05
C GLY A 162 6.72 21.61 21.77
N THR A 163 5.56 22.12 22.20
CA THR A 163 4.54 21.34 22.92
C THR A 163 3.59 20.69 21.91
N HIS A 164 3.34 19.39 22.07
CA HIS A 164 2.39 18.66 21.22
C HIS A 164 0.96 18.83 21.71
N HIS A 165 0.04 18.92 20.77
CA HIS A 165 -1.39 19.03 21.03
C HIS A 165 -2.13 17.93 20.28
N PRO A 166 -3.14 17.30 20.90
CA PRO A 166 -3.97 16.34 20.20
C PRO A 166 -4.75 17.04 19.08
N LEU A 167 -4.80 16.43 17.90
CA LEU A 167 -5.65 16.94 16.84
C LEU A 167 -7.12 16.67 17.17
N ARG A 168 -7.94 17.72 17.21
CA ARG A 168 -9.39 17.66 17.50
C ARG A 168 -10.26 17.99 16.28
N ALA A 169 -9.64 18.36 15.16
CA ALA A 169 -10.28 18.60 13.88
C ALA A 169 -10.04 17.39 12.97
N GLY A 170 -10.97 17.08 12.09
CA GLY A 170 -10.88 15.88 11.26
C GLY A 170 -11.69 16.00 9.97
N THR A 171 -11.22 15.28 8.97
CA THR A 171 -11.93 15.05 7.72
C THR A 171 -13.19 14.23 8.02
N LEU A 172 -14.29 14.49 7.32
CA LEU A 172 -15.50 13.66 7.41
C LEU A 172 -15.25 12.38 6.59
N SER A 173 -14.63 11.38 7.21
CA SER A 173 -14.43 10.08 6.56
C SER A 173 -14.80 8.92 7.49
N ALA A 174 -15.25 7.82 6.89
CA ALA A 174 -15.47 6.57 7.60
C ALA A 174 -14.13 5.84 7.92
N GLY A 175 -12.99 6.41 7.51
CA GLY A 175 -11.72 5.71 7.33
C GLY A 175 -10.78 5.66 8.54
N GLY A 176 -11.01 6.44 9.60
CA GLY A 176 -10.16 6.42 10.80
C GLY A 176 -9.85 7.81 11.36
N LEU A 177 -8.80 7.93 12.16
CA LEU A 177 -8.34 9.22 12.68
C LEU A 177 -7.76 10.08 11.55
N THR A 178 -7.92 11.39 11.66
CA THR A 178 -7.20 12.32 10.78
C THR A 178 -5.80 12.60 11.35
N ILE A 179 -4.79 12.65 10.48
CA ILE A 179 -3.39 12.97 10.79
C ILE A 179 -3.03 14.34 10.23
N ALA A 180 -2.61 15.26 11.11
CA ALA A 180 -2.09 16.56 10.70
C ALA A 180 -0.61 16.47 10.32
N VAL A 181 -0.30 16.72 9.05
CA VAL A 181 1.04 16.57 8.48
C VAL A 181 1.60 17.92 8.04
N PRO A 182 2.70 18.41 8.65
CA PRO A 182 3.32 19.69 8.29
C PRO A 182 4.17 19.57 7.01
N SER A 183 4.28 20.65 6.24
CA SER A 183 5.16 20.71 5.05
C SER A 183 6.62 20.42 5.40
N ARG A 184 7.34 19.70 4.52
CA ARG A 184 8.78 19.46 4.69
C ARG A 184 9.60 20.74 4.45
N LEU A 185 9.03 21.71 3.72
CA LEU A 185 9.67 22.98 3.37
C LEU A 185 9.99 23.86 4.59
N TYR A 186 9.29 23.68 5.71
CA TYR A 186 9.57 24.40 6.95
C TYR A 186 10.92 24.03 7.56
N TYR A 187 11.53 22.94 7.11
CA TYR A 187 12.71 22.35 7.74
C TYR A 187 13.88 22.39 6.77
N THR A 188 15.02 22.91 7.24
CA THR A 188 16.28 22.90 6.48
C THR A 188 17.27 21.98 7.19
N GLN A 189 17.78 20.98 6.47
CA GLN A 189 18.81 20.08 6.99
C GLN A 189 20.12 20.85 7.22
N THR A 190 20.67 20.67 8.41
CA THR A 190 21.96 21.24 8.84
C THR A 190 22.79 20.13 9.47
N LYS A 191 24.05 20.42 9.77
CA LYS A 191 24.92 19.45 10.46
C LYS A 191 24.39 19.14 11.87
N GLU A 192 23.81 20.13 12.53
CA GLU A 192 23.24 20.06 13.88
C GLU A 192 21.84 19.43 13.88
N LYS A 193 21.06 19.63 12.82
CA LYS A 193 19.73 19.04 12.62
C LYS A 193 19.69 18.13 11.39
N PRO A 194 20.37 16.97 11.42
CA PRO A 194 20.48 16.07 10.27
C PRO A 194 19.16 15.38 9.90
N LEU A 195 18.17 15.39 10.81
CA LEU A 195 16.84 14.79 10.60
C LEU A 195 15.76 15.82 10.26
N ALA A 196 16.13 17.08 10.02
CA ALA A 196 15.18 18.13 9.67
C ALA A 196 14.31 17.70 8.46
N GLY A 197 12.99 17.75 8.64
CA GLY A 197 12.00 17.38 7.62
C GLY A 197 11.65 15.89 7.55
N ILE A 198 12.34 15.03 8.32
CA ILE A 198 11.98 13.62 8.45
C ILE A 198 10.83 13.51 9.45
N ARG A 199 9.69 13.02 8.99
CA ARG A 199 8.49 12.83 9.79
C ARG A 199 8.49 11.45 10.43
N ILE A 200 8.32 11.43 11.74
CA ILE A 200 8.27 10.21 12.53
C ILE A 200 6.98 10.10 13.34
N ALA A 201 6.56 8.86 13.57
CA ALA A 201 5.57 8.53 14.58
C ALA A 201 6.25 7.82 15.76
N VAL A 202 5.60 7.80 16.92
CA VAL A 202 6.16 7.18 18.13
C VAL A 202 5.17 6.19 18.73
N LYS A 203 5.61 4.98 19.08
CA LYS A 203 4.78 3.99 19.77
C LYS A 203 4.19 4.58 21.06
N ASP A 204 2.92 4.31 21.37
CA ASP A 204 2.20 4.89 22.52
C ASP A 204 2.56 4.26 23.88
N LEU A 205 3.86 4.13 24.12
CA LEU A 205 4.49 3.93 25.42
C LEU A 205 5.52 5.02 25.72
N TYR A 206 5.89 5.85 24.73
CA TYR A 206 6.80 6.98 24.92
C TYR A 206 6.02 8.23 25.29
N ASP A 207 6.39 8.86 26.40
CA ASP A 207 5.86 10.15 26.80
C ASP A 207 6.19 11.23 25.76
N LEU A 208 5.21 12.07 25.46
CA LEU A 208 5.35 13.20 24.55
C LEU A 208 4.75 14.44 25.21
N LYS A 209 5.56 15.49 25.37
CA LYS A 209 5.15 16.72 26.06
C LYS A 209 3.87 17.30 25.44
N GLY A 210 2.82 17.45 26.24
CA GLY A 210 1.54 18.06 25.85
C GLY A 210 0.43 17.06 25.50
N VAL A 211 0.73 15.76 25.47
CA VAL A 211 -0.29 14.70 25.29
C VAL A 211 -0.20 13.63 26.38
N LYS A 212 -1.22 12.78 26.49
CA LYS A 212 -1.25 11.62 27.41
C LYS A 212 -0.62 10.39 26.75
N THR A 213 -0.19 9.42 27.54
CA THR A 213 0.31 8.10 27.08
C THR A 213 -0.65 7.02 27.56
N SER A 214 -1.11 6.11 26.68
CA SER A 214 -2.09 5.06 27.04
C SER A 214 -1.49 3.69 27.32
N GLY A 215 -0.30 3.38 26.81
CA GLY A 215 0.24 2.02 26.87
C GLY A 215 -0.63 0.98 26.14
N GLY A 216 -1.54 1.39 25.25
CA GLY A 216 -2.48 0.49 24.60
C GLY A 216 -3.68 0.11 25.48
N ASN A 217 -3.90 0.81 26.60
CA ASN A 217 -4.99 0.56 27.55
C ASN A 217 -5.84 1.82 27.79
N ARG A 218 -7.17 1.71 27.70
CA ARG A 218 -8.11 2.84 27.87
C ARG A 218 -8.15 3.31 29.32
N ALA A 219 -8.16 2.41 30.28
CA ALA A 219 -8.17 2.75 31.71
C ALA A 219 -6.91 3.55 32.10
N LEU A 220 -5.74 3.17 31.60
CA LEU A 220 -4.51 3.93 31.76
C LEU A 220 -4.61 5.28 31.05
N TYR A 221 -5.15 5.37 29.83
CA TYR A 221 -5.35 6.66 29.16
C TYR A 221 -6.23 7.63 29.97
N GLU A 222 -7.32 7.13 30.56
CA GLU A 222 -8.23 7.91 31.40
C GLU A 222 -7.52 8.45 32.63
N MET A 223 -6.79 7.58 33.34
CA MET A 223 -6.03 7.95 34.54
C MET A 223 -4.75 8.76 34.25
N SER A 224 -4.19 8.65 33.05
CA SER A 224 -2.96 9.30 32.63
C SER A 224 -3.13 10.82 32.60
N LYS A 225 -2.12 11.55 33.07
CA LYS A 225 -2.05 13.00 32.98
C LYS A 225 -1.34 13.41 31.68
N VAL A 226 -1.65 14.61 31.20
CA VAL A 226 -0.89 15.22 30.11
C VAL A 226 0.58 15.33 30.53
N LYS A 227 1.49 14.81 29.70
CA LYS A 227 2.91 14.74 30.02
C LYS A 227 3.56 16.11 29.90
N THR A 228 4.45 16.44 30.83
CA THR A 228 5.17 17.72 30.86
C THR A 228 6.55 17.65 30.21
N LYS A 229 7.04 16.44 29.95
CA LYS A 229 8.32 16.15 29.30
C LYS A 229 8.12 15.08 28.24
N THR A 230 8.94 15.15 27.21
CA THR A 230 9.04 14.11 26.18
C THR A 230 10.07 13.06 26.64
N ALA A 231 9.83 11.79 26.32
CA ALA A 231 10.75 10.70 26.58
C ALA A 231 12.13 11.00 25.98
N PHE A 232 13.20 10.62 26.68
CA PHE A 232 14.55 11.04 26.34
C PHE A 232 14.95 10.62 24.92
N ALA A 233 14.65 9.36 24.54
CA ALA A 233 14.90 8.84 23.20
C ALA A 233 14.20 9.65 22.10
N VAL A 234 12.93 10.02 22.32
CA VAL A 234 12.15 10.83 21.38
C VAL A 234 12.70 12.26 21.31
N GLN A 235 13.02 12.86 22.47
CA GLN A 235 13.58 14.22 22.52
C GLN A 235 14.91 14.31 21.76
N LYS A 236 15.77 13.29 21.86
CA LYS A 236 17.03 13.21 21.11
C LYS A 236 16.82 13.28 19.59
N LEU A 237 15.75 12.66 19.08
CA LEU A 237 15.39 12.75 17.66
C LEU A 237 14.82 14.12 17.29
N ILE A 238 13.98 14.71 18.15
CA ILE A 238 13.43 16.06 17.98
C ILE A 238 14.58 17.09 17.94
N ASP A 239 15.56 16.97 18.84
CA ASP A 239 16.73 17.85 18.91
C ASP A 239 17.58 17.74 17.63
N ALA A 240 17.67 16.54 17.05
CA ALA A 240 18.28 16.30 15.74
C ALA A 240 17.41 16.75 14.54
N GLY A 241 16.20 17.28 14.78
CA GLY A 241 15.32 17.88 13.79
C GLY A 241 14.16 17.00 13.29
N ALA A 242 13.97 15.80 13.84
CA ALA A 242 12.85 14.94 13.44
C ALA A 242 11.49 15.54 13.85
N VAL A 243 10.47 15.31 13.03
CA VAL A 243 9.13 15.90 13.19
C VAL A 243 8.15 14.83 13.65
N VAL A 244 7.68 14.90 14.90
CA VAL A 244 6.72 13.93 15.44
C VAL A 244 5.29 14.31 15.04
N ILE A 245 4.58 13.42 14.34
CA ILE A 245 3.22 13.70 13.80
C ILE A 245 2.09 12.94 14.49
N GLY A 246 2.42 12.01 15.39
CA GLY A 246 1.42 11.27 16.14
C GLY A 246 1.98 10.07 16.88
N LYS A 247 1.09 9.36 17.58
CA LYS A 247 1.40 8.17 18.35
C LYS A 247 0.77 6.93 17.74
N ASN A 248 1.57 5.87 17.58
CA ASN A 248 1.13 4.60 17.03
C ASN A 248 0.54 3.68 18.08
N LYS A 249 -0.42 2.85 17.65
CA LYS A 249 -0.95 1.76 18.46
C LYS A 249 0.13 0.70 18.75
N LEU A 250 -0.04 0.02 19.87
CA LEU A 250 0.78 -1.07 20.36
C LEU A 250 -0.11 -2.12 21.03
N SER A 251 0.42 -3.33 21.15
CA SER A 251 -0.11 -4.33 22.09
C SER A 251 -0.04 -3.78 23.50
N GLU A 252 -1.07 -4.06 24.28
CA GLU A 252 -1.25 -3.52 25.62
C GLU A 252 -0.01 -3.76 26.51
N PHE A 253 0.50 -2.67 27.10
CA PHE A 253 1.71 -2.63 27.92
C PHE A 253 2.95 -3.25 27.25
N ALA A 254 2.99 -3.24 25.91
CA ALA A 254 4.00 -3.85 25.08
C ALA A 254 4.12 -5.39 25.20
N PHE A 255 3.20 -6.07 25.89
CA PHE A 255 3.12 -7.52 25.93
C PHE A 255 2.63 -8.05 24.58
N ALA A 256 3.47 -8.84 23.91
CA ALA A 256 3.12 -9.51 22.67
C ALA A 256 2.31 -10.78 22.96
N GLY A 257 1.15 -10.92 22.30
CA GLY A 257 0.30 -12.11 22.36
C GLY A 257 0.20 -12.78 20.98
N PRO A 258 -0.24 -14.05 20.92
CA PRO A 258 -0.37 -14.78 19.65
C PRO A 258 -1.45 -14.20 18.71
N PHE A 259 -2.32 -13.29 19.19
CA PHE A 259 -3.48 -12.83 18.42
C PHE A 259 -3.79 -11.33 18.62
N VAL A 260 -3.88 -10.58 17.51
CA VAL A 260 -4.42 -9.20 17.44
C VAL A 260 -5.76 -9.04 18.21
N PRO A 261 -6.68 -10.03 18.25
CA PRO A 261 -7.90 -10.02 19.08
C PRO A 261 -7.75 -10.00 20.59
N GLU A 262 -6.61 -10.41 21.17
CA GLU A 262 -6.48 -10.44 22.64
C GLU A 262 -6.51 -9.02 23.25
N HIS A 263 -6.22 -8.00 22.43
CA HIS A 263 -6.28 -6.60 22.83
C HIS A 263 -7.73 -6.11 22.84
N ILE A 264 -8.30 -6.03 24.04
CA ILE A 264 -9.70 -5.66 24.26
C ILE A 264 -10.01 -4.18 23.95
N ASP A 265 -9.00 -3.31 23.97
CA ASP A 265 -9.16 -1.86 23.94
C ASP A 265 -8.77 -1.23 22.59
N TYR A 266 -7.49 -1.23 22.25
CA TYR A 266 -7.00 -0.63 21.01
C TYR A 266 -6.44 -1.71 20.10
N LEU A 267 -7.27 -2.15 19.15
CA LEU A 267 -6.87 -3.16 18.18
C LEU A 267 -5.73 -2.65 17.28
N LEU A 268 -4.71 -3.48 17.11
CA LEU A 268 -3.68 -3.26 16.11
C LEU A 268 -4.28 -3.24 14.69
N PRO A 269 -3.64 -2.51 13.76
CA PRO A 269 -4.07 -2.47 12.37
C PRO A 269 -3.88 -3.84 11.69
N PHE A 270 -4.31 -3.99 10.44
CA PHE A 270 -3.90 -5.14 9.63
C PHE A 270 -2.57 -4.86 8.94
N ASN A 271 -1.92 -5.93 8.49
CA ASN A 271 -0.68 -5.86 7.74
C ASN A 271 -0.95 -5.43 6.28
N PRO A 272 -0.50 -4.24 5.86
CA PRO A 272 -0.76 -3.72 4.53
C PRO A 272 0.14 -4.32 3.44
N ARG A 273 1.15 -5.13 3.81
CA ARG A 273 2.16 -5.72 2.90
C ARG A 273 2.06 -7.25 2.80
N GLY A 274 1.14 -7.84 3.56
CA GLY A 274 0.66 -9.20 3.40
C GLY A 274 -0.60 -9.25 2.52
N ASP A 275 -1.62 -9.97 2.97
CA ASP A 275 -2.91 -10.10 2.28
C ASP A 275 -4.00 -9.12 2.78
N GLY A 276 -3.63 -8.16 3.63
CA GLY A 276 -4.55 -7.19 4.24
C GLY A 276 -5.34 -7.72 5.43
N TYR A 277 -5.19 -8.99 5.81
CA TYR A 277 -5.81 -9.62 6.99
C TYR A 277 -4.80 -10.20 7.98
N ASN A 278 -3.56 -10.40 7.53
CA ASN A 278 -2.46 -10.85 8.38
C ASN A 278 -2.18 -9.86 9.53
N SER A 279 -1.71 -10.38 10.66
CA SER A 279 -1.23 -9.59 11.78
C SER A 279 -0.06 -8.69 11.34
N PRO A 280 0.00 -7.43 11.80
CA PRO A 280 1.17 -6.58 11.63
C PRO A 280 2.26 -6.90 12.67
N GLY A 281 2.01 -7.86 13.56
CA GLY A 281 2.96 -8.30 14.58
C GLY A 281 2.98 -7.42 15.80
N ASP A 282 3.54 -8.00 16.86
CA ASP A 282 3.47 -7.43 18.19
C ASP A 282 4.88 -7.15 18.75
N SER A 283 5.07 -6.16 19.62
CA SER A 283 4.07 -5.20 20.10
C SER A 283 4.10 -3.85 19.39
N SER A 284 5.02 -3.64 18.43
CA SER A 284 5.11 -2.39 17.64
C SER A 284 4.36 -2.48 16.30
N GLY A 285 3.24 -3.22 16.25
CA GLY A 285 2.45 -3.43 15.03
C GLY A 285 1.94 -2.15 14.40
N GLY A 286 1.44 -1.19 15.18
CA GLY A 286 1.02 0.11 14.66
C GLY A 286 2.17 0.91 14.08
N SER A 287 3.37 0.82 14.66
CA SER A 287 4.58 1.46 14.14
C SER A 287 4.99 0.86 12.79
N ALA A 288 5.03 -0.47 12.68
CA ALA A 288 5.40 -1.15 11.44
C ALA A 288 4.36 -0.91 10.33
N ALA A 289 3.08 -1.07 10.65
CA ALA A 289 1.99 -0.94 9.70
C ALA A 289 1.81 0.50 9.20
N SER A 290 1.94 1.52 10.06
CA SER A 290 1.89 2.93 9.60
C SER A 290 3.02 3.26 8.62
N VAL A 291 4.24 2.80 8.92
CA VAL A 291 5.39 2.92 8.04
C VAL A 291 5.24 2.04 6.80
N ALA A 292 4.44 0.98 6.81
CA ALA A 292 4.20 0.20 5.61
C ALA A 292 3.11 0.83 4.70
N SER A 293 2.14 1.55 5.29
CA SER A 293 0.96 2.12 4.63
C SER A 293 1.13 3.52 4.04
N TYR A 294 1.90 4.41 4.68
CA TYR A 294 1.80 5.85 4.40
C TYR A 294 3.08 6.47 3.86
N ASP A 295 3.04 6.97 2.63
CA ASP A 295 4.20 7.62 1.98
C ASP A 295 4.60 8.95 2.64
N TRP A 296 3.64 9.64 3.27
CA TRP A 296 3.89 10.89 4.00
C TRP A 296 4.59 10.69 5.36
N LEU A 297 4.74 9.44 5.83
CA LEU A 297 5.47 9.05 7.04
C LEU A 297 6.77 8.35 6.66
N ASP A 298 7.90 8.82 7.20
CA ASP A 298 9.23 8.34 6.81
C ASP A 298 9.73 7.18 7.69
N ALA A 299 9.44 7.23 9.01
CA ALA A 299 9.84 6.21 9.99
C ALA A 299 8.94 6.21 11.23
N SER A 300 9.02 5.17 12.07
CA SER A 300 8.35 5.14 13.37
C SER A 300 9.25 4.53 14.45
N MET A 301 9.23 5.10 15.65
CA MET A 301 9.95 4.58 16.81
C MET A 301 9.12 3.48 17.47
N GLY A 302 9.73 2.31 17.64
CA GLY A 302 9.17 1.15 18.36
C GLY A 302 9.92 0.85 19.65
N SER A 303 9.56 -0.25 20.33
CA SER A 303 10.32 -0.82 21.45
C SER A 303 10.48 -2.33 21.27
N ASP A 304 11.57 -2.90 21.76
CA ASP A 304 11.88 -4.33 21.64
C ASP A 304 12.31 -4.90 23.00
N THR A 305 11.57 -5.89 23.50
CA THR A 305 11.89 -6.62 24.76
C THR A 305 12.11 -8.10 24.49
N GLY A 306 11.33 -8.69 23.58
CA GLY A 306 11.53 -10.07 23.08
C GLY A 306 11.80 -10.14 21.58
N GLY A 307 11.15 -9.28 20.80
CA GLY A 307 11.28 -9.20 19.34
C GLY A 307 10.39 -8.12 18.74
N SER A 308 9.97 -7.16 19.56
CA SER A 308 8.81 -6.30 19.30
C SER A 308 9.07 -5.18 18.30
N ILE A 309 10.28 -5.05 17.77
CA ILE A 309 10.58 -4.26 16.55
C ILE A 309 10.84 -5.21 15.38
N ARG A 310 11.69 -6.22 15.59
CA ARG A 310 12.15 -7.13 14.53
C ARG A 310 11.03 -7.98 13.93
N GLY A 311 10.14 -8.51 14.77
CA GLY A 311 8.96 -9.27 14.37
C GLY A 311 8.00 -8.42 13.51
N PRO A 312 7.50 -7.28 14.02
CA PRO A 312 6.66 -6.39 13.22
C PRO A 312 7.33 -5.88 11.94
N ALA A 313 8.63 -5.60 11.98
CA ALA A 313 9.39 -5.19 10.81
C ALA A 313 9.41 -6.29 9.73
N GLY A 314 9.75 -7.52 10.13
CA GLY A 314 9.73 -8.69 9.26
C GLY A 314 8.33 -8.95 8.69
N GLN A 315 7.29 -8.87 9.51
CA GLN A 315 5.92 -9.10 9.07
C GLN A 315 5.38 -8.06 8.12
N ASN A 316 5.67 -6.77 8.31
CA ASN A 316 5.17 -5.71 7.43
C ASN A 316 6.12 -5.39 6.27
N GLY A 317 7.21 -6.14 6.12
CA GLY A 317 8.19 -5.88 5.06
C GLY A 317 8.83 -4.50 5.16
N VAL A 318 9.20 -4.07 6.37
CA VAL A 318 9.98 -2.84 6.64
C VAL A 318 11.27 -3.20 7.38
N HIS A 319 12.24 -2.28 7.42
CA HIS A 319 13.45 -2.47 8.21
C HIS A 319 13.19 -2.14 9.68
N GLY A 320 13.83 -2.86 10.61
CA GLY A 320 13.66 -2.62 12.04
C GLY A 320 14.88 -3.08 12.84
N ASN A 321 15.24 -2.36 13.90
CA ASN A 321 16.39 -2.74 14.74
C ASN A 321 16.11 -2.67 16.24
N ARG A 322 16.78 -3.58 16.94
CA ARG A 322 17.06 -3.55 18.37
C ARG A 322 18.55 -3.19 18.52
N PRO A 323 18.93 -2.08 19.16
CA PRO A 323 20.34 -1.83 19.49
C PRO A 323 20.76 -2.65 20.71
N THR A 324 22.03 -2.56 21.08
CA THR A 324 22.54 -3.15 22.32
C THR A 324 21.71 -2.65 23.50
N GLN A 325 21.49 -3.52 24.47
CA GLN A 325 20.87 -3.12 25.72
C GLN A 325 21.61 -1.92 26.35
N ASP A 326 20.86 -0.96 26.88
CA ASP A 326 21.34 0.31 27.46
C ASP A 326 21.98 1.30 26.47
N ALA A 327 22.01 1.02 25.17
CA ALA A 327 22.50 1.98 24.17
C ALA A 327 21.59 3.22 24.02
N VAL A 328 20.33 3.11 24.45
CA VAL A 328 19.33 4.18 24.45
C VAL A 328 18.79 4.38 25.85
N ASN A 329 18.75 5.63 26.30
CA ASN A 329 18.09 5.99 27.56
C ASN A 329 16.57 6.02 27.36
N LEU A 330 15.88 5.13 28.09
CA LEU A 330 14.43 4.92 28.02
C LEU A 330 13.64 5.73 29.05
N THR A 331 14.25 6.73 29.71
CA THR A 331 13.53 7.61 30.65
C THR A 331 12.30 8.24 29.97
N GLY A 332 11.12 8.01 30.53
CA GLY A 332 9.84 8.47 29.98
C GLY A 332 9.18 7.48 29.00
N ALA A 333 9.74 6.29 28.82
CA ALA A 333 9.03 5.15 28.22
C ALA A 333 8.37 4.31 29.32
N LEU A 334 7.17 3.78 29.07
CA LEU A 334 6.53 2.79 29.94
C LEU A 334 7.32 1.47 29.85
N PRO A 335 7.81 0.91 30.98
CA PRO A 335 8.65 -0.28 30.97
C PRO A 335 7.85 -1.57 30.79
N LEU A 336 8.48 -2.56 30.18
CA LEU A 336 8.07 -3.97 30.25
C LEU A 336 9.09 -4.79 31.03
N SER A 337 10.38 -4.61 30.75
CA SER A 337 11.47 -5.20 31.54
C SER A 337 12.69 -4.31 31.42
N SER A 338 13.03 -3.57 32.47
CA SER A 338 14.24 -2.73 32.46
C SER A 338 15.51 -3.54 32.18
N ALA A 339 15.51 -4.83 32.52
CA ALA A 339 16.59 -5.75 32.20
C ALA A 339 16.68 -6.17 30.74
N MET A 340 15.73 -5.82 29.85
CA MET A 340 15.77 -6.21 28.43
C MET A 340 15.26 -5.14 27.46
N ASP A 341 14.59 -4.10 27.92
CA ASP A 341 13.95 -3.11 27.08
C ASP A 341 14.95 -2.31 26.26
N THR A 342 14.56 -1.99 25.03
CA THR A 342 15.33 -1.13 24.15
C THR A 342 14.43 -0.36 23.18
N SER A 343 14.99 0.64 22.52
CA SER A 343 14.31 1.49 21.54
C SER A 343 15.03 1.48 20.21
N GLY A 344 14.26 1.43 19.13
CA GLY A 344 14.78 1.43 17.78
C GLY A 344 13.76 1.93 16.78
N MET A 345 14.15 1.90 15.50
CA MET A 345 13.40 2.54 14.43
C MET A 345 12.90 1.52 13.43
N LEU A 346 11.69 1.75 12.92
CA LEU A 346 11.12 1.10 11.76
C LEU A 346 11.07 2.08 10.59
N ALA A 347 11.52 1.65 9.41
CA ALA A 347 11.56 2.50 8.21
C ALA A 347 11.55 1.66 6.92
N ARG A 348 10.99 2.23 5.85
CA ARG A 348 11.05 1.62 4.49
C ARG A 348 12.40 1.87 3.82
N ASP A 349 12.92 3.09 3.96
CA ASP A 349 14.17 3.50 3.33
C ASP A 349 15.36 3.21 4.28
N PRO A 350 16.29 2.31 3.90
CA PRO A 350 17.44 1.98 4.72
C PRO A 350 18.41 3.15 4.94
N VAL A 351 18.43 4.15 4.06
CA VAL A 351 19.24 5.37 4.21
C VAL A 351 18.64 6.27 5.28
N ILE A 352 17.32 6.49 5.26
CA ILE A 352 16.61 7.22 6.33
C ILE A 352 16.79 6.48 7.65
N TRP A 353 16.57 5.16 7.66
CA TRP A 353 16.76 4.31 8.81
C TRP A 353 18.16 4.43 9.42
N SER A 354 19.20 4.39 8.58
CA SER A 354 20.60 4.55 8.98
C SER A 354 20.86 5.92 9.60
N LYS A 355 20.34 6.99 8.99
CA LYS A 355 20.48 8.37 9.51
C LYS A 355 19.83 8.54 10.88
N ILE A 356 18.60 8.05 11.06
CA ILE A 356 17.89 8.17 12.34
C ILE A 356 18.61 7.36 13.42
N ASN A 357 19.02 6.14 13.13
CA ASN A 357 19.76 5.31 14.10
C ASN A 357 21.08 5.96 14.52
N LYS A 358 21.83 6.58 13.59
CA LYS A 358 23.05 7.35 13.94
C LYS A 358 22.75 8.50 14.90
N ALA A 359 21.63 9.20 14.73
CA ALA A 359 21.21 10.26 15.63
C ALA A 359 20.77 9.69 17.00
N LEU A 360 19.97 8.62 17.00
CA LEU A 360 19.48 7.97 18.22
C LEU A 360 20.62 7.43 19.10
N TYR A 361 21.67 6.88 18.48
CA TYR A 361 22.83 6.30 19.17
C TYR A 361 24.04 7.25 19.23
N ALA A 362 23.87 8.53 18.87
CA ALA A 362 24.95 9.50 18.95
C ALA A 362 25.53 9.56 20.37
N GLY A 363 26.85 9.38 20.50
CA GLY A 363 27.55 9.35 21.78
C GLY A 363 27.67 7.98 22.48
N THR A 364 26.93 6.95 22.03
CA THR A 364 27.07 5.56 22.52
C THR A 364 27.73 4.63 21.50
N ILE A 365 27.78 5.06 20.25
CA ILE A 365 28.46 4.39 19.14
C ILE A 365 29.98 4.38 19.32
N LYS A 366 30.59 3.20 19.15
CA LYS A 366 32.02 3.04 18.90
C LYS A 366 32.28 2.76 17.42
N GLN A 367 33.24 3.47 16.82
CA GLN A 367 33.67 3.23 15.44
C GLN A 367 34.77 2.17 15.40
N TYR A 368 34.70 1.30 14.40
CA TYR A 368 35.62 0.20 14.17
C TYR A 368 36.27 0.36 12.78
N SER A 369 37.52 -0.09 12.64
CA SER A 369 38.31 0.14 11.43
C SER A 369 38.09 -0.90 10.34
N GLU A 370 37.55 -2.07 10.71
CA GLU A 370 37.39 -3.25 9.84
C GLU A 370 36.02 -3.91 10.09
N PHE A 371 35.55 -4.72 9.14
CA PHE A 371 34.34 -5.54 9.29
C PHE A 371 34.64 -6.96 9.82
N PRO A 372 33.73 -7.63 10.55
CA PRO A 372 33.86 -9.03 10.95
C PRO A 372 34.14 -9.94 9.77
N THR A 373 34.95 -10.98 10.01
CA THR A 373 35.47 -11.88 8.97
C THR A 373 34.77 -13.24 8.95
N GLU A 374 33.75 -13.44 9.79
CA GLU A 374 32.98 -14.68 9.89
C GLU A 374 31.47 -14.41 9.84
N ILE A 375 30.73 -15.29 9.16
CA ILE A 375 29.26 -15.27 9.10
C ILE A 375 28.75 -16.61 9.66
N LEU A 376 28.06 -16.55 10.80
CA LEU A 376 27.39 -17.70 11.41
C LEU A 376 25.94 -17.73 10.94
N LEU A 377 25.59 -18.64 10.04
CA LEU A 377 24.22 -18.80 9.53
C LEU A 377 23.47 -19.81 10.40
N ASP A 378 22.33 -19.42 10.96
CA ASP A 378 21.54 -20.31 11.80
C ASP A 378 21.11 -21.60 11.06
N ILE A 379 21.15 -22.73 11.75
CA ILE A 379 20.82 -24.03 11.16
C ILE A 379 19.38 -24.11 10.64
N SER A 380 18.42 -23.48 11.34
CA SER A 380 17.01 -23.47 10.92
C SER A 380 16.80 -22.64 9.65
N SER A 381 17.76 -21.77 9.30
CA SER A 381 17.70 -20.99 8.07
C SER A 381 17.77 -21.87 6.83
N GLY A 382 18.48 -23.00 6.88
CA GLY A 382 18.52 -23.96 5.76
C GLY A 382 17.16 -24.58 5.48
N ASP A 383 16.51 -25.09 6.52
CA ASP A 383 15.15 -25.65 6.43
C ASP A 383 14.15 -24.57 6.01
N THR A 384 14.27 -23.38 6.58
CA THR A 384 13.43 -22.22 6.24
C THR A 384 13.56 -21.84 4.75
N ILE A 385 14.78 -21.73 4.23
CA ILE A 385 15.03 -21.45 2.81
C ILE A 385 14.41 -22.54 1.93
N SER A 386 14.53 -23.81 2.33
CA SER A 386 13.96 -24.92 1.55
C SER A 386 12.43 -24.90 1.46
N GLN A 387 11.76 -24.22 2.40
CA GLN A 387 10.31 -24.04 2.44
C GLN A 387 9.84 -22.77 1.70
N LEU A 388 10.76 -21.90 1.27
CA LEU A 388 10.44 -20.69 0.54
C LEU A 388 10.27 -20.98 -0.96
N GLU A 389 9.35 -20.25 -1.59
CA GLU A 389 9.21 -20.21 -3.05
C GLU A 389 10.49 -19.71 -3.74
N ASP A 390 10.68 -20.09 -5.01
CA ASP A 390 11.93 -19.86 -5.76
C ASP A 390 12.39 -18.39 -5.74
N ASP A 391 11.47 -17.44 -5.91
CA ASP A 391 11.79 -16.00 -5.92
C ASP A 391 12.30 -15.51 -4.55
N ALA A 392 11.69 -16.00 -3.45
CA ALA A 392 12.09 -15.65 -2.09
C ALA A 392 13.45 -16.28 -1.74
N THR A 393 13.62 -17.55 -2.09
CA THR A 393 14.89 -18.28 -1.97
C THR A 393 16.01 -17.57 -2.73
N GLN A 394 15.75 -17.11 -3.96
CA GLN A 394 16.72 -16.38 -4.76
C GLN A 394 17.10 -15.04 -4.11
N ALA A 395 16.13 -14.29 -3.58
CA ALA A 395 16.39 -13.02 -2.91
C ALA A 395 17.27 -13.19 -1.66
N VAL A 396 17.00 -14.22 -0.85
CA VAL A 396 17.84 -14.57 0.30
C VAL A 396 19.24 -14.94 -0.15
N ASN A 397 19.38 -15.82 -1.14
CA ASN A 397 20.70 -16.26 -1.63
C ASN A 397 21.51 -15.11 -2.22
N ASP A 398 20.87 -14.20 -2.97
CA ASP A 398 21.51 -12.99 -3.50
C ASP A 398 21.98 -12.08 -2.36
N PHE A 399 21.17 -11.93 -1.30
CA PHE A 399 21.54 -11.17 -0.11
C PHE A 399 22.75 -11.79 0.63
N LEU A 400 22.71 -13.10 0.90
CA LEU A 400 23.81 -13.81 1.58
C LEU A 400 25.11 -13.77 0.77
N THR A 401 25.01 -13.87 -0.56
CA THR A 401 26.17 -13.76 -1.47
C THR A 401 26.79 -12.37 -1.38
N ALA A 402 25.97 -11.33 -1.41
CA ALA A 402 26.46 -9.97 -1.30
C ALA A 402 27.03 -9.65 0.09
N LEU A 403 26.42 -10.16 1.15
CA LEU A 403 26.93 -10.04 2.52
C LEU A 403 28.30 -10.73 2.66
N SER A 404 28.42 -11.94 2.10
CA SER A 404 29.68 -12.70 2.06
C SER A 404 30.77 -11.94 1.32
N SER A 405 30.43 -11.33 0.18
CA SER A 405 31.34 -10.48 -0.60
C SER A 405 31.77 -9.23 0.17
N LEU A 406 30.82 -8.54 0.81
CA LEU A 406 31.10 -7.32 1.59
C LEU A 406 32.03 -7.60 2.77
N LEU A 407 31.83 -8.72 3.46
CA LEU A 407 32.63 -9.12 4.63
C LEU A 407 33.90 -9.88 4.26
N SER A 408 34.07 -10.25 2.98
CA SER A 408 35.13 -11.16 2.52
C SER A 408 35.16 -12.46 3.35
N ALA A 409 33.98 -12.99 3.65
CA ALA A 409 33.75 -14.11 4.56
C ALA A 409 32.75 -15.11 3.96
N ASN A 410 32.91 -16.40 4.25
CA ASN A 410 31.94 -17.43 3.87
C ASN A 410 31.00 -17.73 5.03
N ALA A 411 29.72 -17.95 4.73
CA ALA A 411 28.72 -18.38 5.71
C ALA A 411 28.97 -19.82 6.16
N THR A 412 29.02 -20.04 7.48
CA THR A 412 29.10 -21.36 8.11
C THR A 412 27.85 -21.63 8.93
N THR A 413 27.27 -22.83 8.79
CA THR A 413 26.09 -23.20 9.56
C THR A 413 26.42 -23.31 11.04
N PHE A 414 25.58 -22.72 11.89
CA PHE A 414 25.78 -22.65 13.33
C PHE A 414 24.47 -22.92 14.09
N SER A 415 24.55 -23.50 15.29
CA SER A 415 23.40 -23.72 16.17
C SER A 415 23.77 -23.30 17.60
N VAL A 416 23.00 -22.35 18.15
CA VAL A 416 23.17 -21.87 19.53
C VAL A 416 22.97 -23.02 20.53
N ASP A 417 21.95 -23.85 20.34
CA ASP A 417 21.69 -25.00 21.22
C ASP A 417 22.86 -26.00 21.26
N LYS A 418 23.42 -26.34 20.08
CA LYS A 418 24.57 -27.26 20.00
C LYS A 418 25.83 -26.65 20.64
N ALA A 419 26.07 -25.36 20.39
CA ALA A 419 27.20 -24.64 20.98
C ALA A 419 27.07 -24.57 22.51
N TRP A 420 25.86 -24.28 23.01
CA TRP A 420 25.56 -24.27 24.44
C TRP A 420 25.83 -25.64 25.04
N LYS A 421 25.23 -26.71 24.51
CA LYS A 421 25.42 -28.08 25.02
C LYS A 421 26.89 -28.52 25.07
N ALA A 422 27.70 -28.08 24.12
CA ALA A 422 29.13 -28.39 24.08
C ALA A 422 29.96 -27.58 25.09
N THR A 423 29.50 -26.40 25.50
CA THR A 423 30.27 -25.43 26.29
C THR A 423 29.53 -24.89 27.51
N THR A 424 28.50 -25.62 27.98
CA THR A 424 27.61 -25.19 29.06
C THR A 424 28.41 -24.83 30.31
N PRO A 425 28.17 -23.64 30.91
CA PRO A 425 28.79 -23.31 32.18
C PRO A 425 28.41 -24.33 33.26
N LYS A 426 29.33 -24.65 34.17
CA LYS A 426 29.13 -25.69 35.21
C LYS A 426 27.86 -25.49 36.05
N ALA A 427 27.45 -24.24 36.26
CA ALA A 427 26.25 -23.88 37.02
C ALA A 427 24.94 -24.30 36.34
N PHE A 428 24.96 -24.51 35.01
CA PHE A 428 23.78 -24.85 34.20
C PHE A 428 23.90 -26.22 33.55
N LYS A 429 24.68 -27.12 34.16
CA LYS A 429 24.91 -28.47 33.61
C LYS A 429 23.56 -29.15 33.35
N ASP A 430 23.43 -29.72 32.16
CA ASP A 430 22.23 -30.44 31.70
C ASP A 430 20.97 -29.55 31.54
N VAL A 431 21.08 -28.22 31.67
CA VAL A 431 20.00 -27.27 31.41
C VAL A 431 20.09 -26.75 29.96
N LEU A 432 18.97 -26.79 29.24
CA LEU A 432 18.87 -26.32 27.87
C LEU A 432 18.81 -24.78 27.83
N ILE A 433 19.52 -24.18 26.88
CA ILE A 433 19.51 -22.71 26.72
C ILE A 433 18.12 -22.19 26.33
N ALA A 434 17.33 -22.99 25.60
CA ALA A 434 15.95 -22.67 25.28
C ALA A 434 15.09 -22.44 26.55
N ASP A 435 15.24 -23.30 27.56
CA ASP A 435 14.51 -23.20 28.82
C ASP A 435 14.97 -21.97 29.61
N ILE A 436 16.29 -21.75 29.69
CA ILE A 436 16.86 -20.56 30.35
C ILE A 436 16.31 -19.29 29.72
N VAL A 437 16.38 -19.15 28.40
CA VAL A 437 15.93 -17.96 27.68
C VAL A 437 14.43 -17.73 27.86
N ASN A 438 13.61 -18.77 27.75
CA ASN A 438 12.16 -18.65 27.92
C ASN A 438 11.76 -18.30 29.35
N ASN A 439 12.39 -18.94 30.35
CA ASN A 439 12.11 -18.68 31.76
C ASN A 439 12.54 -17.28 32.16
N ILE A 440 13.76 -16.85 31.81
CA ILE A 440 14.24 -15.48 32.06
C ILE A 440 13.28 -14.47 31.41
N TYR A 441 12.95 -14.67 30.13
CA TYR A 441 12.05 -13.76 29.43
C TYR A 441 10.71 -13.64 30.16
N SER A 442 10.11 -14.78 30.52
CA SER A 442 8.80 -14.82 31.20
C SER A 442 8.85 -14.18 32.58
N ASN A 443 9.81 -14.57 33.43
CA ASN A 443 9.90 -14.11 34.81
C ASN A 443 10.21 -12.62 34.89
N LEU A 444 11.23 -12.15 34.17
CA LEU A 444 11.64 -10.75 34.22
C LEU A 444 10.55 -9.82 33.68
N THR A 445 9.91 -10.14 32.54
CA THR A 445 8.85 -9.29 31.98
C THR A 445 7.62 -9.20 32.87
N GLN A 446 7.23 -10.29 33.54
CA GLN A 446 6.09 -10.27 34.45
C GLN A 446 6.41 -9.54 35.76
N TYR A 447 7.56 -9.86 36.38
CA TYR A 447 7.95 -9.28 37.66
C TYR A 447 8.30 -7.80 37.55
N GLU A 448 9.17 -7.42 36.63
CA GLU A 448 9.65 -6.03 36.50
C GLU A 448 8.51 -5.10 36.08
N GLN A 449 7.65 -5.50 35.13
CA GLN A 449 6.51 -4.64 34.80
C GLN A 449 5.53 -4.48 35.97
N TRP A 450 5.28 -5.55 36.74
CA TRP A 450 4.45 -5.47 37.93
C TRP A 450 5.06 -4.54 38.99
N ASP A 451 6.35 -4.68 39.27
CA ASP A 451 7.05 -3.92 40.31
C ASP A 451 7.26 -2.44 39.93
N GLU A 452 7.67 -2.17 38.69
CA GLU A 452 8.01 -0.82 38.22
C GLU A 452 6.77 0.03 37.86
N PHE A 453 5.65 -0.61 37.49
CA PHE A 453 4.46 0.09 36.98
C PHE A 453 3.14 -0.52 37.47
N GLY A 454 2.94 -1.83 37.30
CA GLY A 454 1.64 -2.49 37.42
C GLY A 454 0.99 -2.35 38.80
N ARG A 455 1.75 -2.55 39.87
CA ARG A 455 1.28 -2.47 41.27
C ARG A 455 0.67 -1.10 41.56
N ASP A 456 1.43 -0.05 41.24
CA ASP A 456 1.10 1.35 41.46
C ASP A 456 -0.12 1.79 40.63
N TYR A 457 -0.25 1.24 39.43
CA TYR A 457 -1.37 1.47 38.52
C TYR A 457 -2.65 0.81 39.03
N VAL A 458 -2.59 -0.48 39.40
CA VAL A 458 -3.73 -1.26 39.91
C VAL A 458 -4.26 -0.64 41.20
N GLU A 459 -3.39 -0.30 42.17
CA GLU A 459 -3.82 0.30 43.44
C GLU A 459 -4.58 1.62 43.22
N LYS A 460 -4.08 2.48 42.32
CA LYS A 460 -4.75 3.75 41.97
C LYS A 460 -6.09 3.52 41.28
N TYR A 461 -6.18 2.53 40.40
CA TYR A 461 -7.42 2.20 39.71
C TYR A 461 -8.46 1.64 40.68
N GLU A 462 -8.10 0.66 41.50
CA GLU A 462 -8.99 0.07 42.52
C GLU A 462 -9.55 1.13 43.47
N LYS A 463 -8.69 2.06 43.93
CA LYS A 463 -9.12 3.16 44.80
C LYS A 463 -10.15 4.10 44.15
N SER A 464 -10.11 4.25 42.82
CA SER A 464 -11.01 5.14 42.06
C SER A 464 -12.21 4.41 41.46
N HIS A 465 -12.20 3.07 41.44
CA HIS A 465 -13.22 2.22 40.79
C HIS A 465 -13.79 1.15 41.73
N ASN A 466 -14.02 1.49 43.02
CA ASN A 466 -14.68 0.62 44.01
C ASN A 466 -14.04 -0.77 44.18
N GLY A 467 -12.70 -0.85 44.14
CA GLY A 467 -11.96 -2.11 44.27
C GLY A 467 -11.96 -2.99 43.02
N ALA A 468 -12.44 -2.48 41.88
CA ALA A 468 -12.35 -3.20 40.62
C ALA A 468 -10.89 -3.21 40.11
N PHE A 469 -10.47 -4.34 39.56
CA PHE A 469 -9.19 -4.45 38.85
C PHE A 469 -9.31 -3.80 37.45
N PRO A 470 -8.26 -3.17 36.91
CA PRO A 470 -8.29 -2.58 35.57
C PRO A 470 -8.73 -3.55 34.48
N HIS A 471 -9.51 -3.07 33.52
CA HIS A 471 -9.78 -3.84 32.30
C HIS A 471 -8.48 -3.91 31.47
N MET A 472 -7.99 -5.12 31.22
CA MET A 472 -6.78 -5.38 30.43
C MET A 472 -6.79 -6.80 29.85
N VAL A 473 -5.89 -7.08 28.90
CA VAL A 473 -5.71 -8.41 28.29
C VAL A 473 -5.58 -9.50 29.37
N PRO A 474 -6.35 -10.61 29.29
CA PRO A 474 -6.33 -11.67 30.30
C PRO A 474 -4.94 -12.26 30.59
N GLY A 475 -4.13 -12.52 29.56
CA GLY A 475 -2.78 -13.06 29.73
C GLY A 475 -1.87 -12.14 30.55
N THR A 476 -1.90 -10.83 30.28
CA THR A 476 -1.15 -9.84 31.05
C THR A 476 -1.65 -9.74 32.49
N ARG A 477 -2.97 -9.79 32.68
CA ARG A 477 -3.60 -9.79 34.01
C ARG A 477 -3.17 -11.00 34.84
N GLU A 478 -3.21 -12.19 34.26
CA GLU A 478 -2.74 -13.43 34.91
C GLU A 478 -1.25 -13.34 35.25
N GLY A 479 -0.43 -12.84 34.33
CA GLY A 479 1.00 -12.60 34.56
C GLY A 479 1.27 -11.68 35.76
N TRP A 480 0.54 -10.58 35.89
CA TRP A 480 0.66 -9.69 37.05
C TRP A 480 0.18 -10.32 38.36
N ILE A 481 -0.93 -11.08 38.33
CA ILE A 481 -1.43 -11.82 39.50
C ILE A 481 -0.40 -12.87 39.95
N ASN A 482 0.19 -13.58 39.00
CA ASN A 482 1.24 -14.55 39.26
C ASN A 482 2.48 -13.86 39.83
N ALA A 483 2.98 -12.80 39.21
CA ALA A 483 4.10 -12.02 39.73
C ALA A 483 3.89 -11.55 41.18
N ASN A 484 2.66 -11.13 41.52
CA ASN A 484 2.33 -10.71 42.88
C ASN A 484 2.30 -11.86 43.91
N THR A 485 2.06 -13.10 43.47
CA THR A 485 1.83 -14.25 44.36
C THR A 485 3.00 -15.23 44.41
N THR A 486 3.78 -15.35 43.33
CA THR A 486 4.81 -16.39 43.17
C THR A 486 6.22 -15.83 43.04
N MET A 487 6.40 -14.59 42.58
CA MET A 487 7.72 -14.00 42.39
C MET A 487 8.21 -13.25 43.63
N THR A 488 9.49 -13.42 43.95
CA THR A 488 10.15 -12.75 45.08
C THR A 488 11.35 -11.95 44.59
N PRO A 489 11.80 -10.91 45.31
CA PRO A 489 13.03 -10.19 44.96
C PRO A 489 14.26 -11.11 44.81
N GLN A 490 14.32 -12.20 45.58
CA GLN A 490 15.42 -13.16 45.45
C GLN A 490 15.38 -13.93 44.12
N ILE A 491 14.19 -14.38 43.69
CA ILE A 491 14.03 -15.04 42.39
C ILE A 491 14.41 -14.08 41.26
N HIS A 492 14.02 -12.81 41.36
CA HIS A 492 14.41 -11.77 40.41
C HIS A 492 15.92 -11.58 40.33
N GLU A 493 16.62 -11.47 41.46
CA GLU A 493 18.09 -11.39 41.49
C GLU A 493 18.77 -12.65 40.91
N ASP A 494 18.20 -13.84 41.17
CA ASP A 494 18.70 -15.10 40.62
C ASP A 494 18.51 -15.16 39.09
N ASP A 495 17.38 -14.66 38.56
CA ASP A 495 17.12 -14.54 37.13
C ASP A 495 18.06 -13.52 36.46
N LEU A 496 18.34 -12.39 37.11
CA LEU A 496 19.33 -11.41 36.64
C LEU A 496 20.75 -12.00 36.61
N ALA A 497 21.13 -12.79 37.62
CA ALA A 497 22.40 -13.50 37.66
C ALA A 497 22.50 -14.55 36.53
N THR A 498 21.41 -15.28 36.28
CA THR A 498 21.31 -16.26 35.19
C THR A 498 21.44 -15.57 33.83
N LYS A 499 20.72 -14.45 33.62
CA LYS A 499 20.84 -13.61 32.43
C LYS A 499 22.28 -13.15 32.21
N LYS A 500 22.95 -12.66 33.25
CA LYS A 500 24.35 -12.24 33.17
C LYS A 500 25.26 -13.38 32.71
N ALA A 501 25.04 -14.60 33.19
CA ALA A 501 25.82 -15.76 32.74
C ALA A 501 25.59 -16.11 31.26
N VAL A 502 24.38 -15.90 30.73
CA VAL A 502 24.09 -16.04 29.29
C VAL A 502 24.84 -14.99 28.48
N VAL A 503 24.88 -13.74 28.94
CA VAL A 503 25.66 -12.65 28.32
C VAL A 503 27.16 -13.02 28.28
N GLU A 504 27.73 -13.41 29.42
CA GLU A 504 29.16 -13.78 29.51
C GLU A 504 29.51 -15.00 28.64
N TRP A 505 28.62 -15.98 28.57
CA TRP A 505 28.79 -17.12 27.66
C TRP A 505 28.77 -16.68 26.20
N THR A 506 27.83 -15.83 25.82
CA THR A 506 27.69 -15.31 24.46
C THR A 506 28.94 -14.55 24.01
N ASP A 507 29.44 -13.65 24.86
CA ASP A 507 30.65 -12.85 24.61
C ASP A 507 31.93 -13.69 24.51
N SER A 508 31.97 -14.85 25.17
CA SER A 508 33.17 -15.71 25.21
C SER A 508 33.14 -16.88 24.21
N ARG A 509 31.97 -17.25 23.68
CA ARG A 509 31.78 -18.46 22.85
C ARG A 509 31.09 -18.25 21.52
N LEU A 510 30.28 -17.20 21.35
CA LEU A 510 29.49 -16.98 20.13
C LEU A 510 29.99 -15.79 19.31
N LEU A 511 29.91 -14.59 19.86
CA LEU A 511 30.27 -13.33 19.17
C LEU A 511 31.49 -12.71 19.86
N ILE A 512 32.62 -13.40 19.78
CA ILE A 512 33.83 -13.10 20.55
C ILE A 512 34.35 -11.72 20.20
N ALA A 513 34.58 -10.90 21.23
CA ALA A 513 35.02 -9.52 21.06
C ALA A 513 36.37 -9.41 20.34
N ASP A 514 36.44 -8.51 19.35
CA ASP A 514 37.65 -8.17 18.60
C ASP A 514 37.91 -6.65 18.63
N ARG A 515 39.18 -6.24 18.66
CA ARG A 515 39.52 -4.82 18.81
C ARG A 515 39.36 -4.00 17.52
N LYS A 516 39.45 -4.63 16.35
CA LYS A 516 39.38 -4.01 15.03
C LYS A 516 37.99 -4.09 14.43
N THR A 517 37.29 -5.22 14.62
CA THR A 517 35.99 -5.53 14.02
C THR A 517 34.84 -5.57 15.03
N CYS A 518 35.13 -5.28 16.30
CA CYS A 518 34.25 -5.43 17.47
C CYS A 518 33.89 -6.87 17.85
N SER A 519 33.56 -7.74 16.90
CA SER A 519 33.45 -9.19 17.10
C SER A 519 34.08 -9.91 15.92
N ASN A 520 34.52 -11.15 16.13
CA ASN A 520 35.06 -11.99 15.08
C ASN A 520 33.99 -12.33 14.01
N ALA A 521 32.73 -12.49 14.44
CA ALA A 521 31.63 -12.93 13.59
C ALA A 521 30.37 -12.07 13.70
N ILE A 522 29.49 -12.18 12.70
CA ILE A 522 28.06 -11.84 12.79
C ILE A 522 27.23 -13.11 12.77
N TYR A 523 26.05 -13.07 13.36
CA TYR A 523 25.09 -14.17 13.35
C TYR A 523 23.86 -13.80 12.52
N VAL A 524 23.51 -14.64 11.55
CA VAL A 524 22.46 -14.40 10.56
C VAL A 524 21.39 -15.48 10.67
N TYR A 525 20.13 -15.06 10.72
CA TYR A 525 19.00 -15.97 10.67
C TYR A 525 17.88 -15.41 9.78
N ILE A 526 17.09 -16.30 9.20
CA ILE A 526 16.02 -15.94 8.26
C ILE A 526 14.68 -16.09 8.94
N SER A 527 13.80 -15.11 8.74
CA SER A 527 12.47 -15.10 9.33
C SER A 527 11.45 -14.77 8.23
N PRO A 528 10.83 -15.78 7.59
CA PRO A 528 9.64 -15.54 6.80
C PRO A 528 8.52 -15.08 7.71
N SER A 529 7.78 -14.06 7.30
CA SER A 529 6.51 -13.77 7.96
C SER A 529 5.59 -14.96 7.68
N GLY A 530 5.07 -15.64 8.70
CA GLY A 530 3.98 -16.62 8.54
C GLY A 530 2.62 -15.93 8.52
N PRO A 531 1.56 -16.58 7.98
CA PRO A 531 0.20 -16.10 8.13
C PRO A 531 -0.23 -16.22 9.60
N SER A 532 -0.51 -15.09 10.21
CA SER A 532 -1.04 -14.94 11.57
C SER A 532 -2.33 -14.14 11.47
N TYR A 533 -3.40 -14.83 11.06
CA TYR A 533 -4.72 -14.24 10.93
C TYR A 533 -5.40 -14.14 12.30
N LYS A 534 -6.38 -13.24 12.38
CA LYS A 534 -7.35 -13.26 13.46
C LYS A 534 -7.98 -14.67 13.51
N PRO A 535 -7.86 -15.43 14.63
CA PRO A 535 -8.55 -16.69 14.75
C PRO A 535 -10.05 -16.46 14.56
N ASP A 536 -10.71 -17.37 13.85
CA ASP A 536 -12.15 -17.50 14.01
C ASP A 536 -12.39 -17.75 15.49
N VAL A 537 -13.25 -16.95 16.11
CA VAL A 537 -13.56 -17.04 17.54
C VAL A 537 -14.03 -18.45 17.90
N SER A 538 -14.51 -19.24 16.92
CA SER A 538 -14.89 -20.65 17.02
C SER A 538 -13.71 -21.64 17.14
N GLN A 539 -12.47 -21.21 16.87
CA GLN A 539 -11.25 -22.04 16.90
C GLN A 539 -10.28 -21.63 18.00
N ASP A 540 -10.62 -20.63 18.81
CA ASP A 540 -9.79 -20.19 19.91
C ASP A 540 -9.88 -21.17 21.10
N GLY A 541 -8.89 -22.07 21.18
CA GLY A 541 -8.74 -23.00 22.31
C GLY A 541 -8.46 -22.31 23.65
N ALA A 542 -8.20 -21.01 23.68
CA ALA A 542 -8.09 -20.23 24.92
C ALA A 542 -9.45 -19.71 25.42
N ASN A 543 -10.47 -19.65 24.55
CA ASN A 543 -11.82 -19.20 24.90
C ASN A 543 -12.43 -20.15 25.95
N PRO A 544 -12.90 -19.66 27.12
CA PRO A 544 -13.43 -20.51 28.19
C PRO A 544 -14.59 -21.41 27.76
N TYR A 545 -15.45 -20.93 26.84
CA TYR A 545 -16.58 -21.68 26.32
C TYR A 545 -16.12 -22.80 25.38
N ILE A 546 -15.13 -22.53 24.54
CA ILE A 546 -14.55 -23.53 23.63
C ILE A 546 -13.69 -24.53 24.40
N ARG A 547 -12.91 -24.11 25.41
CA ARG A 547 -12.22 -25.05 26.32
C ARG A 547 -13.19 -25.99 27.00
N ALA A 548 -14.32 -25.48 27.47
CA ALA A 548 -15.35 -26.32 28.07
C ALA A 548 -15.88 -27.33 27.04
N GLN A 549 -16.18 -26.90 25.81
CA GLN A 549 -16.62 -27.80 24.74
C GLN A 549 -15.55 -28.80 24.28
N LEU A 550 -14.29 -28.38 24.16
CA LEU A 550 -13.16 -29.25 23.83
C LEU A 550 -12.89 -30.26 24.94
N SER A 551 -13.02 -29.86 26.20
CA SER A 551 -12.95 -30.78 27.35
C SER A 551 -14.09 -31.80 27.32
N GLU A 552 -15.31 -31.37 26.96
CA GLU A 552 -16.46 -32.26 26.77
C GLU A 552 -16.22 -33.26 25.62
N ILE A 553 -15.69 -32.77 24.48
CA ILE A 553 -15.35 -33.58 23.31
C ILE A 553 -14.24 -34.57 23.64
N SER A 554 -13.20 -34.15 24.37
CA SER A 554 -12.11 -35.03 24.83
C SER A 554 -12.67 -36.15 25.71
N LYS A 555 -13.53 -35.82 26.69
CA LYS A 555 -14.21 -36.83 27.53
C LYS A 555 -15.08 -37.78 26.70
N GLN A 556 -15.74 -37.29 25.66
CA GLN A 556 -16.51 -38.14 24.75
C GLN A 556 -15.61 -39.04 23.89
N GLN A 557 -14.45 -38.55 23.45
CA GLN A 557 -13.47 -39.35 22.73
C GLN A 557 -12.85 -40.42 23.61
N ASP A 558 -12.54 -40.10 24.87
CA ASP A 558 -12.06 -41.05 25.88
C ASP A 558 -13.13 -42.13 26.14
N LEU A 559 -14.40 -41.75 26.28
CA LEU A 559 -15.52 -42.69 26.43
C LEU A 559 -15.71 -43.58 25.18
N ILE A 560 -15.54 -43.03 23.97
CA ILE A 560 -15.59 -43.80 22.72
C ILE A 560 -14.40 -44.76 22.61
N ALA A 561 -13.22 -44.35 23.07
CA ALA A 561 -12.03 -45.19 23.13
C ALA A 561 -12.21 -46.34 24.15
N GLU A 562 -12.76 -46.06 25.32
CA GLU A 562 -13.11 -47.01 26.38
C GLU A 562 -14.19 -48.02 25.91
N LEU A 563 -15.21 -47.53 25.19
CA LEU A 563 -16.23 -48.39 24.57
C LEU A 563 -15.65 -49.25 23.45
N LYS A 564 -14.71 -48.75 22.64
CA LYS A 564 -14.05 -49.51 21.58
C LYS A 564 -13.10 -50.58 22.12
N THR A 565 -12.36 -50.30 23.20
CA THR A 565 -11.54 -51.31 23.90
C THR A 565 -12.40 -52.38 24.57
N THR A 566 -13.51 -51.99 25.19
CA THR A 566 -14.47 -52.93 25.81
C THR A 566 -15.15 -53.84 24.77
N VAL A 567 -15.49 -53.33 23.59
CA VAL A 567 -16.07 -54.12 22.49
C VAL A 567 -15.02 -55.04 21.84
N ALA A 568 -13.75 -54.61 21.77
CA ALA A 568 -12.67 -55.42 21.20
C ALA A 568 -12.29 -56.61 22.10
N CYS A 569 -12.12 -56.43 23.42
CA CYS A 569 -11.70 -57.52 24.31
C CYS A 569 -12.87 -58.44 24.78
N ASN A 570 -14.14 -58.16 24.41
CA ASN A 570 -15.30 -59.04 24.65
C ASN A 570 -15.77 -59.80 23.39
N SER A 571 -15.11 -59.60 22.25
CA SER A 571 -15.35 -60.39 21.03
C SER A 571 -14.47 -61.64 21.06
N THR A 572 -15.06 -62.80 20.83
CA THR A 572 -14.46 -64.16 20.90
C THR A 572 -13.32 -64.45 19.91
N LEU A 573 -12.65 -63.42 19.36
CA LEU A 573 -11.61 -63.55 18.32
C LEU A 573 -10.35 -62.69 18.53
N GLY A 574 -10.19 -61.99 19.67
CA GLY A 574 -8.95 -61.25 19.96
C GLY A 574 -7.95 -62.06 20.79
N SER A 575 -6.74 -62.31 20.26
CA SER A 575 -5.63 -62.86 21.05
C SER A 575 -5.17 -61.86 22.12
N GLU A 576 -4.68 -62.34 23.27
CA GLU A 576 -4.15 -61.51 24.38
C GLU A 576 -3.12 -60.47 23.90
N GLU A 577 -2.40 -60.77 22.83
CA GLU A 577 -1.39 -59.91 22.18
C GLU A 577 -1.97 -58.60 21.59
N ALA A 578 -3.27 -58.55 21.25
CA ALA A 578 -3.94 -57.33 20.77
C ALA A 578 -4.37 -56.41 21.93
N CYS A 579 -4.64 -56.97 23.12
CA CYS A 579 -5.02 -56.21 24.31
C CYS A 579 -3.73 -55.61 24.97
N GLU A 580 -2.56 -56.27 24.88
CA GLU A 580 -1.25 -55.71 25.34
C GLU A 580 -0.71 -54.56 24.47
N LYS A 581 -0.82 -54.63 23.13
CA LYS A 581 -0.34 -53.53 22.25
C LYS A 581 -1.11 -52.22 22.40
N SER A 582 -2.34 -52.26 22.92
CA SER A 582 -3.13 -51.05 23.18
C SER A 582 -2.69 -50.36 24.48
N LEU A 583 -2.23 -51.13 25.48
CA LEU A 583 -1.69 -50.61 26.74
C LEU A 583 -0.27 -50.05 26.59
N GLU A 584 0.55 -50.57 25.67
CA GLU A 584 1.86 -50.01 25.37
C GLU A 584 1.79 -48.67 24.61
N ALA A 585 0.72 -48.44 23.82
CA ALA A 585 0.51 -47.17 23.14
C ALA A 585 0.15 -46.02 24.11
N GLU A 586 -0.54 -46.32 25.23
CA GLU A 586 -0.89 -45.33 26.26
C GLU A 586 0.30 -44.90 27.12
N ASN A 587 1.32 -45.74 27.31
CA ASN A 587 2.52 -45.38 28.07
C ASN A 587 3.50 -44.46 27.29
N SER A 588 3.29 -44.24 25.99
CA SER A 588 4.14 -43.37 25.17
C SER A 588 3.79 -41.87 25.24
N ASN A 589 2.70 -41.51 25.93
CA ASN A 589 2.24 -40.13 26.08
C ASN A 589 2.66 -39.45 27.41
N SER A 590 3.67 -39.98 28.11
CA SER A 590 4.14 -39.41 29.39
C SER A 590 5.56 -38.81 29.38
N ASP A 591 6.27 -38.82 28.25
CA ASP A 591 7.55 -38.11 28.11
C ASP A 591 7.40 -36.90 27.18
N SER A 592 6.71 -35.86 27.66
CA SER A 592 6.79 -34.52 27.07
C SER A 592 8.07 -33.83 27.55
N ASP A 593 9.21 -34.22 27.00
CA ASP A 593 10.45 -33.42 27.08
C ASP A 593 10.28 -32.23 26.11
N SER A 594 9.50 -31.23 26.57
CA SER A 594 8.89 -30.19 25.74
C SER A 594 9.71 -28.91 25.70
N SER A 595 10.90 -28.92 25.10
CA SER A 595 11.53 -27.67 24.68
C SER A 595 12.05 -27.74 23.25
N GLY A 596 11.36 -27.00 22.37
CA GLY A 596 11.82 -26.75 21.00
C GLY A 596 13.13 -25.93 20.98
N PRO A 597 13.70 -25.66 19.79
CA PRO A 597 14.94 -24.89 19.67
C PRO A 597 14.82 -23.51 20.31
N VAL A 598 15.96 -22.94 20.76
CA VAL A 598 15.97 -21.64 21.43
C VAL A 598 15.38 -20.54 20.54
N PRO A 599 14.39 -19.74 21.02
CA PRO A 599 13.87 -18.63 20.25
C PRO A 599 14.92 -17.53 20.09
N ILE A 600 15.51 -17.44 18.89
CA ILE A 600 16.64 -16.54 18.59
C ILE A 600 16.33 -15.07 18.87
N SER A 601 15.08 -14.64 18.64
CA SER A 601 14.67 -13.25 18.91
C SER A 601 14.76 -12.92 20.40
N ARG A 602 14.26 -13.81 21.27
CA ARG A 602 14.34 -13.70 22.74
C ARG A 602 15.77 -13.86 23.24
N PHE A 603 16.54 -14.77 22.64
CA PHE A 603 17.96 -14.94 22.97
C PHE A 603 18.73 -13.63 22.77
N ALA A 604 18.53 -12.94 21.64
CA ALA A 604 19.14 -11.63 21.41
C ALA A 604 18.81 -10.62 22.54
N SER A 605 17.59 -10.70 23.07
CA SER A 605 17.13 -9.80 24.13
C SER A 605 17.74 -10.12 25.49
N VAL A 606 17.74 -11.40 25.87
CA VAL A 606 18.37 -11.90 27.11
C VAL A 606 19.88 -11.64 27.08
N ALA A 607 20.53 -11.87 25.94
CA ALA A 607 21.95 -11.61 25.74
C ALA A 607 22.28 -10.11 25.53
N GLY A 608 21.26 -9.23 25.43
CA GLY A 608 21.45 -7.79 25.26
C GLY A 608 22.04 -7.37 23.91
N LEU A 609 21.98 -8.23 22.90
CA LEU A 609 22.64 -8.05 21.61
C LEU A 609 21.88 -7.11 20.67
N PRO A 610 22.60 -6.33 19.84
CA PRO A 610 22.00 -5.62 18.72
C PRO A 610 21.60 -6.58 17.60
N ASP A 611 20.39 -6.41 17.05
CA ASP A 611 19.81 -7.28 16.02
C ASP A 611 18.90 -6.48 15.07
N TYR A 612 19.05 -6.72 13.77
CA TYR A 612 18.53 -5.90 12.68
C TYR A 612 17.76 -6.75 11.69
N ALA A 613 16.44 -6.54 11.61
CA ALA A 613 15.58 -7.11 10.60
C ALA A 613 15.69 -6.32 9.29
N ILE A 614 16.17 -6.97 8.23
CA ILE A 614 16.30 -6.40 6.90
C ILE A 614 15.29 -7.10 5.99
N THR A 615 14.20 -6.41 5.67
CA THR A 615 13.22 -6.88 4.68
C THR A 615 13.85 -7.00 3.30
N LEU A 616 13.56 -8.10 2.60
CA LEU A 616 13.93 -8.33 1.21
C LEU A 616 12.77 -8.07 0.24
N GLY A 617 11.58 -7.80 0.77
CA GLY A 617 10.33 -7.63 0.01
C GLY A 617 9.27 -8.66 0.38
N SER A 618 8.13 -8.60 -0.31
CA SER A 618 7.02 -9.57 -0.19
C SER A 618 7.04 -10.54 -1.37
N PHE A 619 6.92 -11.83 -1.09
CA PHE A 619 6.97 -12.89 -2.09
C PHE A 619 5.68 -13.72 -2.07
N SER A 620 5.29 -14.27 -3.21
CA SER A 620 4.12 -15.16 -3.30
C SER A 620 4.34 -16.42 -2.47
N LEU A 621 3.29 -16.94 -1.84
CA LEU A 621 3.33 -18.22 -1.10
C LEU A 621 3.18 -19.47 -1.97
N GLY A 622 2.96 -19.31 -3.28
CA GLY A 622 2.68 -20.43 -4.18
C GLY A 622 1.39 -21.20 -3.83
N ASP A 623 1.24 -22.42 -4.38
CA ASP A 623 0.14 -23.34 -4.06
C ASP A 623 0.40 -24.13 -2.75
N ALA A 624 1.48 -23.81 -2.02
CA ALA A 624 1.91 -24.49 -0.80
C ALA A 624 1.05 -24.10 0.44
N GLY A 625 -0.19 -24.61 0.48
CA GLY A 625 -0.64 -25.37 1.65
C GLY A 625 -1.05 -24.67 2.96
N PHE A 626 -1.28 -23.36 3.03
CA PHE A 626 -1.79 -22.75 4.30
C PHE A 626 -2.91 -21.71 4.11
N SER A 627 -4.08 -22.17 3.63
CA SER A 627 -5.43 -21.76 4.10
C SER A 627 -6.51 -22.18 3.09
N ASN A 628 -7.60 -22.76 3.59
CA ASN A 628 -8.81 -23.09 2.82
C ASN A 628 -9.73 -21.88 2.57
N SER A 629 -9.30 -20.67 2.96
CA SER A 629 -10.07 -19.43 2.78
C SER A 629 -9.86 -18.81 1.40
N THR A 630 -10.92 -18.18 0.90
CA THR A 630 -11.17 -17.54 -0.41
C THR A 630 -10.15 -16.51 -0.95
N LEU A 631 -8.93 -16.41 -0.40
CA LEU A 631 -7.90 -15.42 -0.71
C LEU A 631 -6.79 -16.05 -1.59
N GLN A 632 -6.88 -15.95 -2.92
CA GLN A 632 -5.79 -16.38 -3.82
C GLN A 632 -4.83 -15.20 -4.13
N ASN A 633 -3.51 -15.46 -4.12
CA ASN A 633 -2.35 -14.54 -4.12
C ASN A 633 -1.98 -13.93 -2.74
N GLN A 634 -1.78 -14.78 -1.73
CA GLN A 634 -1.13 -14.35 -0.49
C GLN A 634 0.36 -14.09 -0.75
N THR A 635 0.83 -12.87 -0.45
CA THR A 635 2.26 -12.59 -0.38
C THR A 635 2.70 -12.46 1.07
N LEU A 636 3.88 -12.99 1.40
CA LEU A 636 4.49 -12.86 2.70
C LEU A 636 5.82 -12.12 2.59
N PRO A 637 6.00 -11.05 3.37
CA PRO A 637 7.32 -10.47 3.61
C PRO A 637 8.36 -11.49 4.09
N VAL A 638 9.56 -11.40 3.54
CA VAL A 638 10.71 -12.18 3.99
C VAL A 638 11.78 -11.22 4.49
N ALA A 639 12.28 -11.48 5.70
CA ALA A 639 13.36 -10.71 6.29
C ALA A 639 14.55 -11.60 6.63
N VAL A 640 15.74 -11.00 6.49
CA VAL A 640 16.99 -11.54 7.01
C VAL A 640 17.38 -10.71 8.22
N ASN A 641 17.66 -11.39 9.32
CA ASN A 641 18.09 -10.76 10.56
C ASN A 641 19.60 -10.88 10.71
N ILE A 642 20.24 -9.77 11.06
CA ILE A 642 21.68 -9.72 11.35
C ILE A 642 21.86 -9.31 12.80
N MET A 643 22.42 -10.23 13.58
CA MET A 643 22.81 -10.05 14.96
C MET A 643 24.32 -9.87 15.07
N ALA A 644 24.74 -8.94 15.92
CA ALA A 644 26.14 -8.59 16.12
C ALA A 644 26.52 -8.60 17.60
N GLY A 645 27.83 -8.55 17.88
CA GLY A 645 28.32 -8.44 19.25
C GLY A 645 27.90 -7.13 19.92
N LEU A 646 27.97 -7.07 21.25
CA LEU A 646 27.60 -5.88 22.02
C LEU A 646 28.33 -4.62 21.51
N ARG A 647 27.58 -3.52 21.38
CA ARG A 647 28.05 -2.17 20.97
C ARG A 647 28.51 -2.05 19.51
N GLN A 648 27.89 -2.81 18.60
CA GLN A 648 28.17 -2.82 17.15
C GLN A 648 27.19 -2.04 16.27
N GLU A 649 26.48 -1.07 16.82
CA GLU A 649 25.37 -0.43 16.11
C GLU A 649 25.79 0.19 14.79
N VAL A 650 27.02 0.71 14.71
CA VAL A 650 27.56 1.34 13.49
C VAL A 650 28.05 0.36 12.44
N LEU A 651 28.40 -0.86 12.83
CA LEU A 651 28.82 -1.86 11.86
C LEU A 651 27.65 -2.23 10.95
N ILE A 652 26.48 -2.52 11.51
CA ILE A 652 25.31 -2.92 10.72
C ILE A 652 24.67 -1.72 10.03
N VAL A 653 24.62 -0.56 10.69
CA VAL A 653 24.15 0.69 10.07
C VAL A 653 25.09 1.16 8.93
N GLY A 654 26.38 0.78 9.00
CA GLY A 654 27.39 0.96 7.95
C GLY A 654 27.34 -0.08 6.84
N ILE A 655 27.12 -1.36 7.17
CA ILE A 655 26.84 -2.47 6.22
C ILE A 655 25.57 -2.18 5.44
N VAL A 656 24.54 -1.63 6.08
CA VAL A 656 23.28 -1.25 5.44
C VAL A 656 23.46 0.09 4.70
N GLY A 657 24.15 1.08 5.26
CA GLY A 657 24.32 2.39 4.62
C GLY A 657 25.31 2.43 3.44
N VAL A 658 26.43 1.71 3.54
CA VAL A 658 27.45 1.59 2.48
C VAL A 658 27.18 0.35 1.64
N GLY A 659 26.82 -0.75 2.29
CA GLY A 659 26.55 -2.03 1.63
C GLY A 659 25.16 -2.14 1.04
N LEU A 660 24.11 -1.36 1.38
CA LEU A 660 22.89 -1.22 0.55
C LEU A 660 23.00 -0.14 -0.50
N VAL A 661 23.89 0.84 -0.39
CA VAL A 661 24.23 1.66 -1.55
C VAL A 661 25.05 0.82 -2.54
N TRP A 662 26.02 0.05 -2.06
CA TRP A 662 26.76 -0.91 -2.87
C TRP A 662 25.92 -2.12 -3.28
N LEU A 663 24.99 -2.66 -2.48
CA LEU A 663 24.02 -3.68 -2.89
C LEU A 663 22.95 -3.08 -3.76
N PHE A 664 22.54 -1.82 -3.64
CA PHE A 664 21.61 -1.21 -4.59
C PHE A 664 22.33 -0.92 -5.90
N PHE A 665 23.59 -0.50 -5.89
CA PHE A 665 24.42 -0.34 -7.09
C PHE A 665 24.92 -1.66 -7.66
N ALA A 666 25.18 -2.68 -6.84
CA ALA A 666 25.59 -4.03 -7.24
C ALA A 666 24.39 -4.90 -7.53
N TYR A 667 23.20 -4.67 -6.96
CA TYR A 667 21.91 -5.20 -7.41
C TYR A 667 21.47 -4.47 -8.66
N GLN A 668 21.71 -3.17 -8.83
CA GLN A 668 21.53 -2.52 -10.13
C GLN A 668 22.58 -2.99 -11.14
N SER A 669 23.81 -3.31 -10.71
CA SER A 669 24.88 -3.83 -11.57
C SER A 669 24.72 -5.32 -11.86
N MET A 670 24.17 -6.10 -10.93
CA MET A 670 23.78 -7.51 -11.06
C MET A 670 22.40 -7.65 -11.67
N ARG A 671 21.54 -6.64 -11.62
CA ARG A 671 20.35 -6.52 -12.48
C ARG A 671 20.77 -6.08 -13.87
N LYS A 672 21.86 -5.30 -14.02
CA LYS A 672 22.54 -5.12 -15.31
C LYS A 672 23.28 -6.38 -15.77
N SER A 673 23.77 -7.26 -14.88
CA SER A 673 24.53 -8.47 -15.25
C SER A 673 23.73 -9.78 -15.31
N LYS A 674 22.65 -9.95 -14.53
CA LYS A 674 21.60 -10.98 -14.68
C LYS A 674 20.53 -10.57 -15.71
N ALA A 675 20.43 -9.28 -16.07
CA ALA A 675 19.85 -8.91 -17.37
C ALA A 675 20.79 -9.25 -18.54
N ALA A 676 22.02 -9.70 -18.27
CA ALA A 676 22.99 -10.05 -19.30
C ALA A 676 23.26 -11.56 -19.37
N VAL A 677 22.21 -12.37 -19.57
CA VAL A 677 22.14 -13.43 -20.61
C VAL A 677 20.65 -13.69 -20.90
N LYS A 678 20.03 -13.42 -22.05
CA LYS A 678 20.34 -12.57 -23.20
C LYS A 678 19.30 -11.45 -23.22
N HIS A 679 19.71 -10.21 -22.96
CA HIS A 679 19.18 -9.14 -23.80
C HIS A 679 19.78 -9.40 -25.18
N ASP A 680 19.02 -10.01 -26.07
CA ASP A 680 19.15 -9.59 -27.46
C ASP A 680 18.78 -8.10 -27.41
N ASP A 681 19.79 -7.29 -27.70
CA ASP A 681 19.66 -5.90 -28.07
C ASP A 681 18.43 -5.76 -28.95
N LEU A 682 17.43 -5.06 -28.43
CA LEU A 682 16.52 -4.16 -29.11
C LEU A 682 15.63 -3.60 -28.01
N GLU A 683 15.87 -2.33 -27.64
CA GLU A 683 14.78 -1.46 -27.20
C GLU A 683 13.58 -1.81 -28.09
N TRP A 684 12.50 -2.41 -27.55
CA TRP A 684 11.41 -2.91 -28.39
C TRP A 684 10.90 -1.75 -29.20
N LYS A 685 11.33 -1.71 -30.46
CA LYS A 685 10.84 -0.77 -31.44
C LYS A 685 9.59 -1.39 -32.00
N THR A 686 8.49 -0.72 -31.73
CA THR A 686 7.23 -0.99 -32.39
C THR A 686 7.50 -1.10 -33.89
N PRO A 687 7.14 -2.24 -34.53
CA PRO A 687 7.41 -2.44 -35.95
C PRO A 687 6.81 -1.30 -36.78
N SER A 688 7.42 -0.91 -37.88
CA SER A 688 6.74 0.00 -38.81
C SER A 688 5.73 -0.81 -39.65
N PRO A 689 4.46 -0.38 -39.77
CA PRO A 689 3.52 -1.04 -40.67
C PRO A 689 3.94 -0.83 -42.13
N LYS A 690 3.53 -1.74 -43.02
CA LYS A 690 3.75 -1.56 -44.46
C LYS A 690 2.92 -0.37 -44.96
N PRO A 691 3.51 0.60 -45.67
CA PRO A 691 2.77 1.75 -46.20
C PRO A 691 1.76 1.30 -47.27
N LEU A 692 0.56 1.88 -47.25
CA LEU A 692 -0.41 1.81 -48.34
C LEU A 692 -0.31 3.08 -49.19
N VAL A 693 0.65 3.09 -50.12
CA VAL A 693 0.95 4.27 -50.94
C VAL A 693 -0.20 4.62 -51.89
N ASP A 694 -0.94 3.62 -52.35
CA ASP A 694 -2.11 3.77 -53.22
C ASP A 694 -3.44 3.64 -52.47
N PHE A 695 -3.44 3.88 -51.16
CA PHE A 695 -4.67 3.87 -50.38
C PHE A 695 -5.63 4.95 -50.88
N ASP A 696 -6.85 4.53 -51.16
CA ASP A 696 -7.98 5.39 -51.45
C ASP A 696 -9.09 5.09 -50.44
N LEU A 697 -9.46 6.11 -49.67
CA LEU A 697 -10.42 5.98 -48.58
C LEU A 697 -11.79 5.61 -49.11
N ASP A 698 -12.21 6.25 -50.21
CA ASP A 698 -13.58 6.16 -50.73
C ASP A 698 -13.87 4.79 -51.34
N SER A 699 -12.85 4.14 -51.93
CA SER A 699 -13.00 2.80 -52.52
C SER A 699 -12.69 1.65 -51.55
N THR A 700 -12.08 1.92 -50.39
CA THR A 700 -11.78 0.87 -49.39
C THR A 700 -13.00 0.55 -48.56
N LYS A 701 -13.67 -0.57 -48.89
CA LYS A 701 -14.84 -1.04 -48.13
C LYS A 701 -14.48 -1.48 -46.71
N PRO A 702 -15.37 -1.26 -45.72
CA PRO A 702 -15.15 -1.70 -44.35
C PRO A 702 -15.07 -3.24 -44.27
N GLN A 703 -14.12 -3.74 -43.48
CA GLN A 703 -14.02 -5.16 -43.18
C GLN A 703 -14.99 -5.52 -42.05
N LEU A 704 -16.13 -6.11 -42.43
CA LEU A 704 -17.23 -6.38 -41.52
C LEU A 704 -17.03 -7.70 -40.78
N TYR A 705 -16.74 -7.64 -39.47
CA TYR A 705 -16.54 -8.82 -38.64
C TYR A 705 -17.87 -9.37 -38.09
N ARG A 706 -18.13 -10.66 -38.31
CA ARG A 706 -19.29 -11.44 -37.84
C ARG A 706 -18.83 -12.52 -36.85
N PRO A 707 -18.66 -12.18 -35.55
CA PRO A 707 -18.11 -13.09 -34.54
C PRO A 707 -19.11 -14.16 -34.07
N CYS A 708 -19.78 -14.83 -35.02
CA CYS A 708 -20.66 -15.99 -34.81
C CYS A 708 -20.06 -17.21 -35.55
N ARG A 709 -20.15 -18.40 -34.94
CA ARG A 709 -19.65 -19.67 -35.50
C ARG A 709 -20.67 -20.77 -35.25
N HIS A 710 -20.71 -21.75 -36.13
CA HIS A 710 -21.41 -23.02 -35.89
C HIS A 710 -20.72 -23.83 -34.77
N GLY A 711 -21.49 -24.59 -34.00
CA GLY A 711 -21.00 -25.46 -32.92
C GLY A 711 -21.17 -24.91 -31.49
N PRO A 712 -20.80 -25.71 -30.47
CA PRO A 712 -21.01 -25.36 -29.07
C PRO A 712 -20.23 -24.08 -28.68
N ASN A 713 -20.97 -23.08 -28.21
CA ASN A 713 -20.39 -21.82 -27.74
C ASN A 713 -19.77 -22.01 -26.35
N HIS A 714 -18.45 -22.20 -26.31
CA HIS A 714 -17.70 -22.15 -25.06
C HIS A 714 -17.36 -20.70 -24.69
N VAL A 715 -17.69 -20.29 -23.47
CA VAL A 715 -17.27 -19.01 -22.90
C VAL A 715 -15.74 -19.03 -22.75
N THR A 716 -15.05 -18.40 -23.71
CA THR A 716 -13.59 -18.28 -23.75
C THR A 716 -13.21 -16.82 -24.02
N MET A 717 -11.93 -16.47 -23.83
CA MET A 717 -11.46 -15.08 -24.05
C MET A 717 -11.46 -14.65 -25.53
N GLY A 718 -11.59 -15.57 -26.50
CA GLY A 718 -11.73 -15.27 -27.93
C GLY A 718 -10.52 -14.58 -28.61
N ILE A 719 -9.34 -14.67 -27.99
CA ILE A 719 -8.15 -13.88 -28.32
C ILE A 719 -7.39 -14.46 -29.53
N ARG A 720 -6.97 -13.59 -30.46
CA ARG A 720 -6.11 -13.91 -31.61
C ARG A 720 -4.92 -12.96 -31.67
N LYS A 721 -3.82 -13.37 -32.31
CA LYS A 721 -2.66 -12.49 -32.53
C LYS A 721 -3.05 -11.32 -33.44
N LEU A 722 -2.66 -10.09 -33.09
CA LEU A 722 -2.83 -8.91 -33.93
C LEU A 722 -1.80 -8.94 -35.08
N ASP A 723 -2.27 -8.81 -36.33
CA ASP A 723 -1.39 -8.40 -37.43
C ASP A 723 -1.13 -6.90 -37.31
N TRP A 724 0.13 -6.53 -37.21
CA TRP A 724 0.55 -5.16 -37.01
C TRP A 724 0.09 -4.23 -38.15
N ASN A 725 -0.02 -4.72 -39.40
CA ASN A 725 -0.51 -3.92 -40.52
C ASN A 725 -1.99 -3.53 -40.41
N ASN A 726 -2.71 -4.14 -39.47
CA ASN A 726 -4.15 -3.98 -39.26
C ASN A 726 -4.45 -3.52 -37.83
N TRP A 727 -3.53 -2.83 -37.16
CA TRP A 727 -3.78 -2.30 -35.83
C TRP A 727 -4.93 -1.28 -35.85
N ILE A 728 -4.82 -0.25 -36.69
CA ILE A 728 -5.88 0.73 -36.96
C ILE A 728 -6.32 0.57 -38.41
N GLU A 729 -7.57 0.16 -38.60
CA GLU A 729 -8.18 -0.03 -39.92
C GLU A 729 -8.94 1.24 -40.31
N MET A 730 -8.56 1.85 -41.43
CA MET A 730 -9.33 2.90 -42.09
C MET A 730 -10.08 2.33 -43.29
N ASP A 731 -11.28 2.84 -43.49
CA ASP A 731 -12.22 2.45 -44.53
C ASP A 731 -13.06 3.68 -44.93
N SER A 732 -13.93 3.50 -45.93
CA SER A 732 -14.83 4.53 -46.43
C SER A 732 -15.74 5.16 -45.37
N ASN A 733 -15.91 4.54 -44.19
CA ASN A 733 -16.74 5.09 -43.11
C ASN A 733 -15.96 6.04 -42.19
N TYR A 734 -14.65 6.25 -42.41
CA TYR A 734 -13.80 7.04 -41.53
C TYR A 734 -14.34 8.46 -41.27
N LEU A 735 -14.67 9.22 -42.31
CA LEU A 735 -15.14 10.60 -42.17
C LEU A 735 -16.47 10.67 -41.42
N TRP A 736 -17.41 9.78 -41.75
CA TRP A 736 -18.68 9.68 -41.04
C TRP A 736 -18.49 9.38 -39.54
N TYR A 737 -17.60 8.46 -39.19
CA TYR A 737 -17.26 8.19 -37.79
C TYR A 737 -16.51 9.33 -37.12
N HIS A 738 -15.69 10.08 -37.85
CA HIS A 738 -14.95 11.24 -37.33
C HIS A 738 -15.92 12.37 -37.00
N ASP A 739 -16.74 12.79 -37.97
CA ASP A 739 -17.73 13.86 -37.81
C ASP A 739 -18.69 13.57 -36.66
N LEU A 740 -19.16 12.32 -36.54
CA LEU A 740 -20.03 11.91 -35.44
C LEU A 740 -19.31 12.05 -34.09
N LYS A 741 -18.06 11.59 -33.96
CA LYS A 741 -17.29 11.73 -32.71
C LYS A 741 -17.03 13.19 -32.36
N VAL A 742 -16.71 14.02 -33.34
CA VAL A 742 -16.54 15.48 -33.13
C VAL A 742 -17.84 16.07 -32.61
N SER A 743 -18.98 15.75 -33.24
CA SER A 743 -20.28 16.27 -32.81
C SER A 743 -20.66 15.83 -31.38
N GLU A 744 -20.29 14.61 -30.95
CA GLU A 744 -20.51 14.15 -29.58
C GLU A 744 -19.58 14.86 -28.59
N LEU A 745 -18.30 15.04 -28.94
CA LEU A 745 -17.34 15.77 -28.11
C LEU A 745 -17.72 17.25 -27.95
N GLU A 746 -18.28 17.88 -28.98
CA GLU A 746 -18.78 19.26 -28.93
C GLU A 746 -20.02 19.40 -28.03
N LYS A 747 -20.84 18.34 -27.92
CA LYS A 747 -22.00 18.33 -27.01
C LYS A 747 -21.56 18.28 -25.55
N ASP A 748 -20.66 17.36 -25.20
CA ASP A 748 -20.18 17.17 -23.83
C ASP A 748 -18.84 16.42 -23.79
N ILE A 749 -17.75 17.17 -23.77
CA ILE A 749 -16.39 16.59 -23.73
C ILE A 749 -16.13 15.78 -22.46
N ASP A 750 -16.70 16.18 -21.32
CA ASP A 750 -16.44 15.57 -20.01
C ASP A 750 -17.21 14.25 -19.83
N ALA A 751 -18.33 14.08 -20.55
CA ALA A 751 -19.05 12.80 -20.63
C ALA A 751 -18.27 11.74 -21.44
N HIS A 752 -17.45 12.18 -22.41
CA HIS A 752 -16.77 11.29 -23.36
C HIS A 752 -15.29 11.09 -23.07
N ILE A 753 -14.64 12.00 -22.35
CA ILE A 753 -13.21 11.95 -22.02
C ILE A 753 -13.05 12.04 -20.50
N GLN A 754 -12.44 11.01 -19.91
CA GLN A 754 -12.07 11.03 -18.50
C GLN A 754 -10.65 10.52 -18.34
N TYR A 755 -9.87 11.21 -17.50
CA TYR A 755 -8.53 10.81 -17.14
C TYR A 755 -8.20 11.24 -15.71
N VAL A 756 -7.39 10.43 -15.03
CA VAL A 756 -6.80 10.77 -13.74
C VAL A 756 -5.57 11.57 -14.07
N ASP A 757 -5.57 12.82 -13.63
CA ASP A 757 -4.45 13.71 -13.84
C ASP A 757 -3.28 13.34 -12.91
N ASN A 758 -2.57 12.29 -13.31
CA ASN A 758 -1.34 11.80 -12.70
C ASN A 758 -0.30 11.56 -13.79
N ALA A 759 0.89 11.29 -13.33
CA ALA A 759 2.06 11.32 -14.17
C ALA A 759 2.10 10.07 -15.07
N VAL A 760 1.77 8.88 -14.55
CA VAL A 760 1.60 7.64 -15.34
C VAL A 760 0.61 7.78 -16.48
N THR A 761 -0.57 8.31 -16.18
CA THR A 761 -1.65 8.48 -17.14
C THR A 761 -1.21 9.42 -18.25
N ARG A 762 -0.54 10.53 -17.91
CA ARG A 762 0.02 11.45 -18.89
C ARG A 762 1.06 10.76 -19.78
N ASP A 763 2.04 10.05 -19.21
CA ASP A 763 3.05 9.33 -20.01
C ASP A 763 2.44 8.25 -20.91
N ALA A 764 1.44 7.51 -20.42
CA ALA A 764 0.68 6.55 -21.21
C ALA A 764 -0.09 7.24 -22.34
N CYS A 765 -0.79 8.35 -22.09
CA CYS A 765 -1.50 9.12 -23.11
C CYS A 765 -0.56 9.67 -24.18
N PHE A 766 0.61 10.19 -23.78
CA PHE A 766 1.61 10.69 -24.74
C PHE A 766 2.28 9.58 -25.53
N GLU A 767 2.56 8.44 -24.90
CA GLU A 767 3.06 7.27 -25.63
C GLU A 767 2.03 6.74 -26.63
N VAL A 768 0.73 6.70 -26.28
CA VAL A 768 -0.32 6.35 -27.23
C VAL A 768 -0.33 7.31 -28.42
N LEU A 769 -0.18 8.62 -28.18
CA LEU A 769 -0.09 9.62 -29.23
C LEU A 769 1.14 9.40 -30.11
N GLU A 770 2.31 9.14 -29.53
CA GLU A 770 3.54 8.82 -30.25
C GLU A 770 3.38 7.58 -31.14
N GLU A 771 2.84 6.51 -30.57
CA GLU A 771 2.64 5.23 -31.24
C GLU A 771 1.60 5.33 -32.37
N LEU A 772 0.49 6.03 -32.15
CA LEU A 772 -0.52 6.28 -33.18
C LEU A 772 0.02 7.19 -34.28
N THR A 773 0.76 8.23 -33.93
CA THR A 773 1.39 9.14 -34.90
C THR A 773 2.31 8.35 -35.80
N ALA A 774 3.26 7.61 -35.23
CA ALA A 774 4.20 6.78 -35.99
C ALA A 774 3.49 5.74 -36.86
N TYR A 775 2.43 5.11 -36.34
CA TYR A 775 1.65 4.14 -37.09
C TYR A 775 0.92 4.75 -38.28
N LEU A 776 0.14 5.81 -38.04
CA LEU A 776 -0.73 6.42 -39.04
C LEU A 776 0.07 7.08 -40.16
N THR A 777 1.17 7.79 -39.85
CA THR A 777 2.04 8.39 -40.86
C THR A 777 2.76 7.33 -41.69
N ALA A 778 3.08 6.17 -41.11
CA ALA A 778 3.71 5.07 -41.84
C ALA A 778 2.70 4.27 -42.69
N ARG A 779 1.51 3.97 -42.15
CA ARG A 779 0.50 3.14 -42.82
C ARG A 779 -0.29 3.92 -43.87
N TYR A 780 -0.66 5.17 -43.59
CA TYR A 780 -1.52 6.03 -44.41
C TYR A 780 -0.86 7.39 -44.75
N PRO A 781 0.30 7.41 -45.42
CA PRO A 781 1.12 8.61 -45.61
C PRO A 781 0.48 9.73 -46.47
N LYS A 782 -0.53 9.40 -47.29
CA LYS A 782 -1.30 10.42 -48.04
C LYS A 782 -2.25 11.23 -47.15
N ILE A 783 -2.70 10.62 -46.05
CA ILE A 783 -3.69 11.19 -45.14
C ILE A 783 -3.02 11.85 -43.93
N PHE A 784 -2.04 11.19 -43.31
CA PHE A 784 -1.35 11.72 -42.13
C PHE A 784 0.08 12.10 -42.46
N GLN A 785 0.42 13.37 -42.21
CA GLN A 785 1.74 13.93 -42.50
C GLN A 785 2.29 14.61 -41.24
N LEU A 786 3.50 14.23 -40.82
CA LEU A 786 4.20 14.86 -39.72
C LEU A 786 5.30 15.78 -40.27
N ASN A 787 5.09 17.10 -40.19
CA ASN A 787 6.05 18.11 -40.64
C ASN A 787 6.36 19.07 -39.48
N ASP A 788 7.63 19.30 -39.18
CA ASP A 788 8.10 20.25 -38.16
C ASP A 788 7.44 20.10 -36.77
N GLY A 789 7.20 18.85 -36.35
CA GLY A 789 6.55 18.57 -35.07
C GLY A 789 5.04 18.85 -35.07
N VAL A 790 4.40 18.96 -36.24
CA VAL A 790 2.95 19.10 -36.37
C VAL A 790 2.40 17.94 -37.21
N LEU A 791 1.60 17.08 -36.58
CA LEU A 791 0.85 16.02 -37.25
C LEU A 791 -0.38 16.66 -37.92
N ARG A 792 -0.49 16.52 -39.23
CA ARG A 792 -1.62 17.01 -40.05
C ARG A 792 -2.43 15.86 -40.59
N ASN A 793 -3.75 15.97 -40.47
CA ASN A 793 -4.71 15.15 -41.19
C ASN A 793 -5.14 15.92 -42.46
N THR A 794 -4.73 15.45 -43.64
CA THR A 794 -4.99 16.16 -44.91
C THR A 794 -6.45 16.10 -45.34
N LEU A 795 -7.24 15.17 -44.78
CA LEU A 795 -8.67 15.04 -45.09
C LEU A 795 -9.53 16.02 -44.30
N THR A 796 -9.24 16.21 -43.01
CA THR A 796 -10.01 17.08 -42.11
C THR A 796 -9.39 18.48 -41.97
N GLY A 797 -8.11 18.63 -42.30
CA GLY A 797 -7.34 19.86 -42.10
C GLY A 797 -6.81 20.06 -40.67
N GLU A 798 -7.08 19.12 -39.76
CA GLU A 798 -6.66 19.18 -38.35
C GLU A 798 -5.14 19.09 -38.20
N ALA A 799 -4.61 19.81 -37.21
CA ALA A 799 -3.17 19.88 -36.93
C ALA A 799 -2.91 19.77 -35.41
N PHE A 800 -1.97 18.89 -35.03
CA PHE A 800 -1.65 18.59 -33.63
C PHE A 800 -0.13 18.71 -33.40
N ASN A 801 0.28 19.36 -32.30
CA ASN A 801 1.70 19.50 -31.95
C ASN A 801 2.29 18.20 -31.35
N TYR A 802 3.54 17.90 -31.67
CA TYR A 802 4.28 16.69 -31.31
C TYR A 802 5.78 16.98 -31.05
N PRO A 803 6.43 16.42 -29.99
CA PRO A 803 5.87 15.53 -28.95
C PRO A 803 5.26 16.32 -27.79
N ALA A 804 4.42 15.65 -27.01
CA ALA A 804 3.82 16.23 -25.81
C ALA A 804 4.56 15.79 -24.52
N THR A 805 4.48 16.58 -23.45
CA THR A 805 5.46 16.57 -22.33
C THR A 805 5.09 15.66 -21.14
N ASN A 806 6.01 14.77 -20.73
CA ASN A 806 5.85 13.72 -19.69
C ASN A 806 6.02 14.16 -18.22
N VAL A 807 5.44 13.37 -17.28
CA VAL A 807 5.85 13.19 -15.86
C VAL A 807 5.47 11.73 -15.45
N SER A 808 6.04 11.07 -14.41
CA SER A 808 5.83 9.63 -14.02
C SER A 808 5.37 9.32 -12.55
N ASP A 809 4.50 8.32 -12.26
CA ASP A 809 4.33 7.65 -10.91
C ASP A 809 3.44 6.35 -10.85
N GLY A 810 3.96 5.20 -11.30
CA GLY A 810 3.26 3.94 -11.66
C GLY A 810 2.28 3.22 -10.71
N GLN A 811 0.98 3.19 -11.02
CA GLN A 811 0.00 2.12 -10.67
C GLN A 811 -1.11 1.95 -11.75
N TYR A 812 -1.85 0.83 -11.76
CA TYR A 812 -2.79 0.45 -12.85
C TYR A 812 -4.28 0.52 -12.45
N HIS A 813 -5.05 1.46 -13.01
CA HIS A 813 -6.53 1.45 -13.08
C HIS A 813 -7.02 1.87 -14.49
N LEU A 814 -8.34 1.89 -14.76
CA LEU A 814 -8.89 2.63 -15.91
C LEU A 814 -8.73 4.13 -15.63
N ASP A 815 -7.51 4.60 -15.81
CA ASP A 815 -7.08 5.95 -15.44
C ASP A 815 -7.14 6.93 -16.61
N ALA A 816 -7.42 6.47 -17.84
CA ALA A 816 -7.77 7.32 -18.98
C ALA A 816 -8.64 6.59 -19.99
N GLY A 817 -9.59 7.29 -20.60
CA GLY A 817 -10.43 6.79 -21.68
C GLY A 817 -11.05 7.91 -22.51
N ALA A 818 -11.18 7.67 -23.81
CA ALA A 818 -11.96 8.49 -24.74
C ALA A 818 -13.01 7.58 -25.41
N VAL A 819 -14.26 7.69 -24.95
CA VAL A 819 -15.36 6.80 -25.37
C VAL A 819 -16.52 7.64 -25.91
N CYS A 820 -16.45 7.95 -27.21
CA CYS A 820 -17.44 8.78 -27.90
C CYS A 820 -18.66 7.98 -28.41
N LEU A 821 -18.51 6.67 -28.62
CA LEU A 821 -19.56 5.81 -29.19
C LEU A 821 -19.83 4.60 -28.30
N PRO A 822 -20.28 4.77 -27.04
CA PRO A 822 -20.40 3.66 -26.10
C PRO A 822 -21.59 2.73 -26.36
N GLY A 823 -22.66 3.20 -27.00
CA GLY A 823 -23.88 2.44 -27.30
C GLY A 823 -24.80 2.20 -26.09
N PHE A 824 -24.29 1.58 -25.02
CA PHE A 824 -25.11 1.00 -23.94
C PHE A 824 -24.66 1.31 -22.50
N TRP A 825 -23.64 2.15 -22.31
CA TRP A 825 -23.08 2.46 -20.98
C TRP A 825 -22.36 3.81 -21.00
N ARG A 826 -22.09 4.42 -19.85
CA ARG A 826 -21.39 5.71 -19.77
C ARG A 826 -19.99 5.54 -19.20
N LEU A 827 -19.02 6.32 -19.70
CA LEU A 827 -17.65 6.29 -19.19
C LEU A 827 -17.62 6.61 -17.68
N SER A 828 -18.41 7.60 -17.26
CA SER A 828 -18.57 8.01 -15.86
C SER A 828 -19.04 6.89 -14.93
N GLU A 829 -19.85 5.95 -15.41
CA GLU A 829 -20.33 4.80 -14.63
C GLU A 829 -19.22 3.78 -14.36
N LYS A 830 -18.12 3.83 -15.12
CA LYS A 830 -17.09 2.78 -15.15
C LYS A 830 -15.68 3.29 -14.85
N PHE A 831 -15.51 4.60 -14.77
CA PHE A 831 -14.21 5.24 -14.57
C PHE A 831 -13.62 4.91 -13.19
N ARG A 832 -12.32 4.63 -13.12
CA ARG A 832 -11.57 4.17 -11.94
C ARG A 832 -11.96 2.80 -11.35
N MET A 833 -12.87 2.06 -11.97
CA MET A 833 -13.13 0.68 -11.58
C MET A 833 -11.98 -0.24 -12.01
N SER A 834 -11.69 -1.26 -11.20
CA SER A 834 -10.75 -2.32 -11.59
C SER A 834 -11.35 -3.19 -12.70
N LEU A 835 -10.52 -3.91 -13.47
CA LEU A 835 -10.99 -4.84 -14.50
C LEU A 835 -11.99 -5.86 -13.96
N ASP A 836 -11.77 -6.36 -12.74
CA ASP A 836 -12.67 -7.30 -12.07
C ASP A 836 -13.99 -6.64 -11.68
N THR A 837 -13.93 -5.44 -11.11
CA THR A 837 -15.13 -4.65 -10.72
C THR A 837 -15.99 -4.34 -11.95
N LEU A 838 -15.37 -3.91 -13.05
CA LEU A 838 -16.04 -3.62 -14.33
C LEU A 838 -16.86 -4.81 -14.85
N HIS A 839 -16.31 -6.03 -14.78
CA HIS A 839 -16.97 -7.22 -15.32
C HIS A 839 -17.94 -7.87 -14.31
N ILE A 840 -17.70 -7.73 -13.00
CA ILE A 840 -18.61 -8.21 -11.95
C ILE A 840 -19.85 -7.32 -11.87
N GLU A 841 -19.68 -6.00 -11.85
CA GLU A 841 -20.81 -5.05 -11.78
C GLU A 841 -21.62 -5.01 -13.07
N ALA A 842 -20.98 -5.20 -14.23
CA ALA A 842 -21.69 -5.42 -15.48
C ALA A 842 -22.42 -6.78 -15.55
N LYS A 843 -22.36 -7.62 -14.50
CA LYS A 843 -22.98 -8.97 -14.44
C LYS A 843 -22.53 -9.86 -15.61
N VAL A 844 -21.26 -9.78 -16.02
CA VAL A 844 -20.74 -10.60 -17.14
C VAL A 844 -20.82 -12.09 -16.79
N PRO A 845 -21.56 -12.91 -17.58
CA PRO A 845 -21.78 -14.31 -17.29
C PRO A 845 -20.48 -15.11 -17.13
N HIS A 846 -20.44 -15.96 -16.11
CA HIS A 846 -19.30 -16.84 -15.80
C HIS A 846 -17.96 -16.13 -15.57
N TYR A 847 -17.96 -14.80 -15.40
CA TYR A 847 -16.72 -14.05 -15.22
C TYR A 847 -15.98 -14.52 -13.96
N LYS A 848 -16.62 -14.40 -12.79
CA LYS A 848 -16.04 -14.78 -11.49
C LYS A 848 -15.64 -16.27 -11.42
N THR A 849 -16.39 -17.14 -12.08
CA THR A 849 -16.25 -18.60 -11.97
C THR A 849 -15.31 -19.21 -13.02
N LYS A 850 -15.20 -18.63 -14.24
CA LYS A 850 -14.44 -19.22 -15.36
C LYS A 850 -13.40 -18.29 -16.00
N LEU A 851 -13.66 -16.98 -16.10
CA LEU A 851 -12.82 -16.06 -16.88
C LEU A 851 -11.83 -15.25 -16.04
N MET A 852 -12.19 -14.84 -14.82
CA MET A 852 -11.43 -13.90 -13.99
C MET A 852 -9.97 -14.33 -13.79
N LYS A 853 -9.72 -15.60 -13.42
CA LYS A 853 -8.36 -16.13 -13.20
C LYS A 853 -7.53 -16.15 -14.49
N SER A 854 -8.12 -16.56 -15.61
CA SER A 854 -7.41 -16.65 -16.89
C SER A 854 -7.13 -15.27 -17.48
N MET A 855 -8.09 -14.35 -17.38
CA MET A 855 -7.94 -12.96 -17.79
C MET A 855 -6.85 -12.25 -16.97
N ASN A 856 -6.90 -12.30 -15.63
CA ASN A 856 -5.91 -11.61 -14.80
C ASN A 856 -4.48 -12.14 -15.01
N ARG A 857 -4.31 -13.45 -15.23
CA ARG A 857 -3.02 -14.04 -15.64
C ARG A 857 -2.56 -13.52 -17.01
N PHE A 858 -3.46 -13.46 -17.98
CA PHE A 858 -3.17 -12.99 -19.33
C PHE A 858 -2.77 -11.50 -19.35
N PHE A 859 -3.55 -10.64 -18.68
CA PHE A 859 -3.26 -9.21 -18.57
C PHE A 859 -2.01 -8.91 -17.74
N LYS A 860 -1.65 -9.73 -16.75
CA LYS A 860 -0.39 -9.56 -16.00
C LYS A 860 0.85 -9.96 -16.81
N GLY A 861 0.73 -11.01 -17.63
CA GLY A 861 1.85 -11.57 -18.42
C GLY A 861 2.02 -11.01 -19.83
N MET A 862 1.14 -10.12 -20.31
CA MET A 862 1.20 -9.59 -21.68
C MET A 862 2.44 -8.72 -21.92
N GLN A 863 3.22 -9.08 -22.94
CA GLN A 863 4.43 -8.40 -23.41
C GLN A 863 4.13 -7.48 -24.62
N PRO A 864 4.96 -6.43 -24.89
CA PRO A 864 4.73 -5.50 -26.00
C PRO A 864 4.66 -6.14 -27.40
N ASP A 865 5.33 -7.27 -27.61
CA ASP A 865 5.38 -8.03 -28.87
C ASP A 865 4.18 -8.98 -29.06
N LYS A 866 3.34 -9.15 -28.04
CA LYS A 866 2.20 -10.08 -28.03
C LYS A 866 0.86 -9.35 -28.06
N ALA A 867 0.75 -8.31 -28.89
CA ALA A 867 -0.52 -7.62 -29.12
C ALA A 867 -1.57 -8.59 -29.68
N VAL A 868 -2.81 -8.42 -29.22
CA VAL A 868 -3.91 -9.32 -29.56
C VAL A 868 -5.16 -8.58 -29.98
N ILE A 869 -6.05 -9.30 -30.64
CA ILE A 869 -7.39 -8.87 -31.00
C ILE A 869 -8.43 -9.84 -30.47
N ARG A 870 -9.64 -9.34 -30.22
CA ARG A 870 -10.84 -10.13 -30.01
C ARG A 870 -12.03 -9.41 -30.65
N ASN A 871 -13.09 -10.15 -30.91
CA ASN A 871 -14.34 -9.59 -31.38
C ASN A 871 -15.45 -9.90 -30.38
N ASN A 872 -16.40 -8.98 -30.28
CA ASN A 872 -17.61 -9.14 -29.48
C ASN A 872 -18.79 -8.58 -30.27
N PHE A 873 -20.02 -8.99 -29.98
CA PHE A 873 -21.20 -8.44 -30.63
C PHE A 873 -22.41 -8.33 -29.70
N PHE A 874 -23.33 -7.44 -30.06
CA PHE A 874 -24.60 -7.19 -29.39
C PHE A 874 -25.70 -6.94 -30.42
N ILE A 875 -26.94 -7.23 -30.04
CA ILE A 875 -28.13 -6.79 -30.78
C ILE A 875 -28.60 -5.50 -30.14
N GLN A 876 -28.69 -4.44 -30.93
CA GLN A 876 -29.22 -3.15 -30.52
C GLN A 876 -30.67 -3.02 -30.99
N LEU A 877 -31.49 -2.34 -30.18
CA LEU A 877 -32.94 -2.22 -30.41
C LEU A 877 -33.31 -1.03 -31.31
N ASP A 878 -32.33 -0.28 -31.78
CA ASP A 878 -32.51 0.94 -32.54
C ASP A 878 -31.26 1.26 -33.38
N ASP A 879 -31.33 2.37 -34.14
CA ASP A 879 -30.27 2.90 -35.00
C ASP A 879 -29.28 3.83 -34.28
N GLY A 880 -29.37 3.95 -32.95
CA GLY A 880 -28.60 4.89 -32.13
C GLY A 880 -27.13 4.50 -31.92
N LEU A 881 -26.27 4.74 -32.91
CA LEU A 881 -24.85 4.32 -32.84
C LEU A 881 -24.07 4.86 -31.63
N HIS A 882 -24.25 6.14 -31.28
CA HIS A 882 -23.59 6.78 -30.14
C HIS A 882 -24.28 6.39 -28.82
N TRP A 883 -25.60 6.42 -28.80
CA TRP A 883 -26.45 6.03 -27.69
C TRP A 883 -27.75 5.39 -28.18
N SER A 884 -28.12 4.25 -27.60
CA SER A 884 -29.40 3.60 -27.87
C SER A 884 -30.53 4.35 -27.15
N HIS A 885 -31.38 5.02 -27.92
CA HIS A 885 -32.50 5.80 -27.38
C HIS A 885 -33.60 4.94 -26.74
N ARG A 886 -33.60 3.62 -26.99
CA ARG A 886 -34.48 2.66 -26.31
C ARG A 886 -33.92 2.15 -24.98
N MET A 887 -32.69 2.50 -24.61
CA MET A 887 -32.06 2.09 -23.33
C MET A 887 -32.23 3.13 -22.21
N GLY A 888 -32.91 4.24 -22.50
CA GLY A 888 -33.13 5.36 -21.58
C GLY A 888 -32.48 6.64 -22.08
N ASP A 889 -32.69 7.74 -21.35
CA ASP A 889 -32.12 9.04 -21.67
C ASP A 889 -30.60 9.05 -21.39
N GLN A 890 -29.79 9.41 -22.40
CA GLN A 890 -28.32 9.50 -22.30
C GLN A 890 -27.87 10.42 -21.16
N GLN A 891 -28.60 11.49 -20.89
CA GLN A 891 -28.25 12.50 -19.87
C GLN A 891 -28.81 12.20 -18.48
N SER A 892 -29.58 11.13 -18.33
CA SER A 892 -30.16 10.74 -17.04
C SER A 892 -29.11 10.11 -16.10
N ASN A 893 -29.29 10.33 -14.79
CA ASN A 893 -28.53 9.67 -13.72
C ASN A 893 -28.96 8.21 -13.48
N GLN A 894 -29.96 7.71 -14.21
CA GLN A 894 -30.35 6.30 -14.13
C GLN A 894 -29.37 5.42 -14.91
N VAL A 895 -28.90 4.35 -14.27
CA VAL A 895 -28.00 3.35 -14.88
C VAL A 895 -28.71 2.71 -16.07
N ALA A 896 -28.11 2.83 -17.25
CA ALA A 896 -28.65 2.21 -18.45
C ALA A 896 -28.48 0.69 -18.36
N SER A 897 -29.58 -0.06 -18.48
CA SER A 897 -29.56 -1.52 -18.40
C SER A 897 -30.69 -2.14 -19.21
N TRP A 898 -30.63 -3.45 -19.44
CA TRP A 898 -31.75 -4.18 -20.06
C TRP A 898 -33.04 -4.09 -19.22
N GLU A 899 -32.95 -3.86 -17.91
CA GLU A 899 -34.12 -3.68 -17.04
C GLU A 899 -34.90 -2.37 -17.37
N THR A 900 -34.25 -1.39 -17.99
CA THR A 900 -34.83 -0.10 -18.39
C THR A 900 -35.10 0.00 -19.89
N ALA A 901 -34.86 -1.07 -20.66
CA ALA A 901 -35.03 -1.07 -22.11
C ALA A 901 -36.51 -1.04 -22.53
N ASN A 902 -36.85 -0.28 -23.57
CA ASN A 902 -38.19 -0.22 -24.14
C ASN A 902 -38.29 -1.02 -25.45
N ASP A 903 -38.84 -2.22 -25.34
CA ASP A 903 -39.04 -3.17 -26.43
C ASP A 903 -40.43 -3.10 -27.09
N LYS A 904 -41.30 -2.21 -26.63
CA LYS A 904 -42.67 -2.11 -27.14
C LYS A 904 -42.67 -1.69 -28.62
N GLY A 905 -43.40 -2.46 -29.42
CA GLY A 905 -43.61 -2.18 -30.84
C GLY A 905 -42.38 -2.40 -31.72
N LEU A 906 -41.35 -3.12 -31.24
CA LEU A 906 -40.20 -3.48 -32.04
C LEU A 906 -40.58 -4.29 -33.28
N THR A 907 -39.99 -3.95 -34.42
CA THR A 907 -40.01 -4.78 -35.63
C THR A 907 -38.60 -5.23 -36.02
N ILE A 908 -38.48 -6.06 -37.06
CA ILE A 908 -37.17 -6.55 -37.51
C ILE A 908 -36.30 -5.42 -38.07
N GLU A 909 -36.92 -4.37 -38.60
CA GLU A 909 -36.27 -3.17 -39.13
C GLU A 909 -35.62 -2.31 -38.05
N ASP A 910 -36.09 -2.41 -36.81
CA ASP A 910 -35.53 -1.67 -35.67
C ASP A 910 -34.25 -2.32 -35.12
N LEU A 911 -33.95 -3.58 -35.47
CA LEU A 911 -32.84 -4.32 -34.87
C LEU A 911 -31.53 -4.09 -35.63
N TYR A 912 -30.48 -3.76 -34.89
CA TYR A 912 -29.13 -3.52 -35.42
C TYR A 912 -28.10 -4.49 -34.83
N PHE A 913 -27.21 -4.96 -35.68
CA PHE A 913 -26.04 -5.76 -35.29
C PHE A 913 -24.86 -4.84 -34.99
N ARG A 914 -24.48 -4.80 -33.71
CA ARG A 914 -23.31 -4.05 -33.24
C ARG A 914 -22.15 -5.01 -33.01
N SER A 915 -21.09 -4.91 -33.80
CA SER A 915 -19.87 -5.71 -33.70
C SER A 915 -18.71 -4.84 -33.26
N GLU A 916 -17.92 -5.31 -32.29
CA GLU A 916 -16.78 -4.60 -31.74
C GLU A 916 -15.51 -5.40 -31.98
N ARG A 917 -14.59 -4.84 -32.78
CA ARG A 917 -13.23 -5.34 -32.92
C ARG A 917 -12.35 -4.63 -31.90
N GLN A 918 -11.87 -5.39 -30.94
CA GLN A 918 -11.14 -4.89 -29.79
C GLN A 918 -9.67 -5.27 -29.92
N SER A 919 -8.76 -4.29 -29.94
CA SER A 919 -7.31 -4.56 -29.87
C SER A 919 -6.79 -4.28 -28.47
N LEU A 920 -5.85 -5.11 -28.02
CA LEU A 920 -5.26 -5.01 -26.70
C LEU A 920 -3.74 -5.19 -26.81
N ARG A 921 -3.00 -4.21 -26.29
CA ARG A 921 -1.54 -4.25 -26.30
C ARG A 921 -0.94 -3.64 -25.04
N ARG A 922 0.26 -4.12 -24.70
CA ARG A 922 1.15 -3.49 -23.74
C ARG A 922 1.93 -2.37 -24.44
N LEU A 923 1.92 -1.18 -23.87
CA LEU A 923 2.76 -0.09 -24.33
C LEU A 923 4.22 -0.29 -23.88
N PRO A 924 5.23 -0.12 -24.77
CA PRO A 924 6.62 -0.45 -24.44
C PRO A 924 7.30 0.45 -23.40
N ARG A 925 6.99 1.74 -23.34
CA ARG A 925 7.56 2.73 -22.41
C ARG A 925 6.81 2.77 -21.09
N SER A 926 5.53 3.16 -21.09
CA SER A 926 4.68 3.33 -19.89
C SER A 926 4.22 2.01 -19.28
N LYS A 927 4.28 0.90 -20.03
CA LYS A 927 3.74 -0.42 -19.65
C LYS A 927 2.22 -0.46 -19.44
N ALA A 928 1.50 0.62 -19.75
CA ALA A 928 0.04 0.65 -19.72
C ALA A 928 -0.55 -0.36 -20.72
N LEU A 929 -1.78 -0.80 -20.45
CA LEU A 929 -2.57 -1.61 -21.38
C LEU A 929 -3.44 -0.68 -22.21
N LEU A 930 -3.15 -0.59 -23.50
CA LEU A 930 -4.00 0.14 -24.43
C LEU A 930 -5.09 -0.81 -24.96
N PHE A 931 -6.33 -0.40 -24.79
CA PHE A 931 -7.51 -1.08 -25.32
C PHE A 931 -8.20 -0.17 -26.35
N THR A 932 -8.30 -0.61 -27.60
CA THR A 932 -9.01 0.13 -28.65
C THR A 932 -10.21 -0.65 -29.13
N ILE A 933 -11.32 0.03 -29.41
CA ILE A 933 -12.57 -0.58 -29.85
C ILE A 933 -12.98 0.06 -31.17
N ARG A 934 -13.02 -0.73 -32.25
CA ARG A 934 -13.62 -0.35 -33.52
C ARG A 934 -15.00 -0.98 -33.61
N THR A 935 -16.03 -0.14 -33.64
CA THR A 935 -17.43 -0.56 -33.75
C THR A 935 -17.85 -0.61 -35.21
N TYR A 936 -18.57 -1.67 -35.59
CA TYR A 936 -19.34 -1.80 -36.81
C TYR A 936 -20.81 -1.92 -36.43
N PHE A 937 -21.69 -1.28 -37.19
CA PHE A 937 -23.08 -1.12 -36.83
C PHE A 937 -23.93 -1.18 -38.08
N GLU A 938 -24.74 -2.23 -38.21
CA GLU A 938 -25.47 -2.55 -39.43
C GLU A 938 -26.90 -3.01 -39.10
N PRO A 939 -27.91 -2.69 -39.92
CA PRO A 939 -29.24 -3.26 -39.75
C PRO A 939 -29.20 -4.79 -39.84
N ILE A 940 -29.99 -5.46 -39.01
CA ILE A 940 -30.10 -6.93 -39.02
C ILE A 940 -30.56 -7.43 -40.38
N THR A 941 -31.51 -6.74 -41.00
CA THR A 941 -32.05 -7.06 -42.33
C THR A 941 -30.99 -7.01 -43.43
N THR A 942 -29.95 -6.18 -43.27
CA THR A 942 -28.80 -6.13 -44.18
C THR A 942 -27.89 -7.32 -43.97
N ILE A 943 -27.48 -7.60 -42.72
CA ILE A 943 -26.56 -8.72 -42.47
C ILE A 943 -27.22 -10.08 -42.72
N ALA A 944 -28.55 -10.17 -42.65
CA ALA A 944 -29.26 -11.41 -42.92
C ALA A 944 -29.26 -11.80 -44.42
N GLN A 945 -28.87 -10.89 -45.30
CA GLN A 945 -28.68 -11.17 -46.73
C GLN A 945 -27.27 -11.72 -47.01
N GLU A 946 -26.34 -11.61 -46.06
CA GLU A 946 -24.96 -12.06 -46.21
C GLU A 946 -24.89 -13.60 -46.15
N PRO A 947 -24.32 -14.28 -47.16
CA PRO A 947 -24.21 -15.74 -47.17
C PRO A 947 -23.59 -16.31 -45.89
N HIS A 948 -24.21 -17.35 -45.33
CA HIS A 948 -23.83 -18.04 -44.08
C HIS A 948 -24.05 -17.25 -42.78
N VAL A 949 -24.33 -15.95 -42.82
CA VAL A 949 -24.44 -15.12 -41.61
C VAL A 949 -25.72 -15.41 -40.80
N PRO A 950 -26.92 -15.54 -41.40
CA PRO A 950 -28.14 -15.87 -40.65
C PRO A 950 -28.05 -17.16 -39.85
N GLY A 951 -27.62 -18.25 -40.51
CA GLY A 951 -27.48 -19.56 -39.87
C GLY A 951 -26.46 -19.54 -38.73
N ARG A 952 -25.27 -18.95 -38.94
CA ARG A 952 -24.26 -18.80 -37.89
C ARG A 952 -24.75 -17.98 -36.71
N LEU A 953 -25.47 -16.89 -36.98
CA LEU A 953 -25.96 -16.00 -35.93
C LEU A 953 -27.10 -16.65 -35.12
N ALA A 954 -28.06 -17.28 -35.80
CA ALA A 954 -29.15 -17.98 -35.15
C ALA A 954 -28.64 -19.11 -34.25
N GLU A 955 -27.78 -19.98 -34.78
CA GLU A 955 -27.20 -21.08 -34.01
C GLU A 955 -26.37 -20.57 -32.82
N ALA A 956 -25.61 -19.48 -33.00
CA ALA A 956 -24.85 -18.89 -31.90
C ALA A 956 -25.75 -18.37 -30.76
N ILE A 957 -26.90 -17.76 -31.10
CA ILE A 957 -27.88 -17.23 -30.13
C ILE A 957 -28.68 -18.37 -29.47
N ASP A 958 -29.02 -19.41 -30.22
CA ASP A 958 -29.72 -20.60 -29.70
C ASP A 958 -28.87 -21.35 -28.67
N ASN A 959 -27.55 -21.38 -28.88
CA ASN A 959 -26.59 -22.02 -27.98
C ASN A 959 -26.18 -21.16 -26.75
N TRP A 960 -26.76 -19.97 -26.54
CA TRP A 960 -26.50 -19.19 -25.32
C TRP A 960 -27.16 -19.84 -24.11
N ASP A 961 -26.42 -19.93 -23.00
CA ASP A 961 -27.00 -20.30 -21.72
C ASP A 961 -27.89 -19.18 -21.14
N GLU A 962 -28.60 -19.48 -20.05
CA GLU A 962 -29.55 -18.56 -19.42
C GLU A 962 -28.88 -17.25 -18.97
N ALA A 963 -27.63 -17.33 -18.49
CA ALA A 963 -26.89 -16.16 -18.03
C ALA A 963 -26.45 -15.26 -19.20
N ALA A 964 -25.93 -15.83 -20.28
CA ALA A 964 -25.61 -15.13 -21.52
C ALA A 964 -26.85 -14.51 -22.18
N SER A 965 -27.96 -15.24 -22.17
CA SER A 965 -29.25 -14.79 -22.69
C SER A 965 -29.77 -13.58 -21.92
N THR A 966 -29.70 -13.61 -20.59
CA THR A 966 -30.12 -12.49 -19.73
C THR A 966 -29.21 -11.27 -19.94
N TYR A 967 -27.89 -11.46 -19.90
CA TYR A 967 -26.91 -10.37 -20.05
C TYR A 967 -26.99 -9.66 -21.41
N LYS A 968 -27.36 -10.37 -22.48
CA LYS A 968 -27.52 -9.80 -23.83
C LYS A 968 -28.97 -9.40 -24.16
N GLY A 969 -29.87 -9.40 -23.16
CA GLY A 969 -31.25 -8.95 -23.33
C GLY A 969 -32.09 -9.81 -24.28
N LYS A 970 -31.76 -11.11 -24.45
CA LYS A 970 -32.37 -12.01 -25.45
C LYS A 970 -33.91 -11.96 -25.43
N HIS A 971 -34.51 -11.86 -24.26
CA HIS A 971 -35.97 -11.83 -24.06
C HIS A 971 -36.68 -10.63 -24.70
N HIS A 972 -35.98 -9.53 -25.01
CA HIS A 972 -36.57 -8.35 -25.65
C HIS A 972 -36.72 -8.48 -27.17
N TRP A 973 -35.87 -9.30 -27.82
CA TRP A 973 -35.74 -9.29 -29.28
C TRP A 973 -35.74 -10.67 -29.94
N ALA A 974 -35.57 -11.76 -29.17
CA ALA A 974 -35.41 -13.10 -29.75
C ALA A 974 -36.65 -13.59 -30.50
N ASP A 975 -37.85 -13.28 -30.01
CA ASP A 975 -39.12 -13.70 -30.64
C ASP A 975 -39.34 -13.05 -32.02
N ILE A 976 -38.62 -11.96 -32.30
CA ILE A 976 -38.61 -11.27 -33.59
C ILE A 976 -37.43 -11.76 -34.44
N LEU A 977 -36.23 -11.78 -33.85
CA LEU A 977 -34.98 -12.03 -34.56
C LEU A 977 -34.81 -13.49 -34.99
N LEU A 978 -35.03 -14.46 -34.09
CA LEU A 978 -34.72 -15.86 -34.37
C LEU A 978 -35.58 -16.43 -35.52
N PRO A 979 -36.92 -16.22 -35.54
CA PRO A 979 -37.73 -16.69 -36.67
C PRO A 979 -37.27 -16.12 -38.01
N TYR A 980 -36.92 -14.83 -38.04
CA TYR A 980 -36.43 -14.16 -39.24
C TYR A 980 -35.07 -14.74 -39.70
N LEU A 981 -34.12 -14.96 -38.79
CA LEU A 981 -32.82 -15.52 -39.15
C LEU A 981 -32.94 -16.96 -39.65
N HIS A 982 -33.79 -17.80 -39.04
CA HIS A 982 -34.06 -19.16 -39.52
C HIS A 982 -34.71 -19.15 -40.91
N GLU A 983 -35.65 -18.23 -41.18
CA GLU A 983 -36.25 -18.07 -42.50
C GLU A 983 -35.21 -17.68 -43.55
N GLN A 984 -34.35 -16.69 -43.26
CA GLN A 984 -33.31 -16.26 -44.18
C GLN A 984 -32.26 -17.35 -44.43
N ASP A 985 -31.86 -18.12 -43.41
CA ASP A 985 -30.95 -19.25 -43.55
C ASP A 985 -31.53 -20.34 -44.48
N GLU A 986 -32.80 -20.67 -44.33
CA GLU A 986 -33.49 -21.62 -45.22
C GLU A 986 -33.62 -21.10 -46.66
N LEU A 987 -33.86 -19.80 -46.85
CA LEU A 987 -33.85 -19.19 -48.18
C LEU A 987 -32.46 -19.25 -48.82
N GLN A 988 -31.41 -18.98 -48.05
CA GLN A 988 -30.03 -19.08 -48.52
C GLN A 988 -29.68 -20.52 -48.92
N LYS A 989 -30.03 -21.53 -48.11
CA LYS A 989 -29.86 -22.96 -48.44
C LYS A 989 -30.61 -23.34 -49.72
N LYS A 990 -31.89 -22.98 -49.84
CA LYS A 990 -32.71 -23.29 -51.03
C LYS A 990 -32.20 -22.65 -52.31
N SER A 991 -31.63 -21.44 -52.22
CA SER A 991 -31.05 -20.73 -53.37
C SER A 991 -29.69 -21.28 -53.82
N GLY A 992 -29.05 -22.13 -52.99
CA GLY A 992 -27.69 -22.65 -53.22
C GLY A 992 -26.59 -21.59 -53.10
N VAL A 993 -26.87 -20.40 -52.54
CA VAL A 993 -25.87 -19.32 -52.40
C VAL A 993 -24.73 -19.71 -51.45
N ILE A 994 -25.05 -20.48 -50.40
CA ILE A 994 -24.09 -20.95 -49.40
C ILE A 994 -23.05 -21.92 -49.98
N GLU A 995 -23.38 -22.66 -51.04
CA GLU A 995 -22.46 -23.58 -51.73
C GLU A 995 -21.48 -22.83 -52.64
N LYS A 996 -21.85 -21.60 -53.06
CA LYS A 996 -21.08 -20.79 -54.01
C LYS A 996 -20.12 -19.82 -53.33
N VAL A 997 -20.40 -19.45 -52.09
CA VAL A 997 -19.63 -18.47 -51.32
C VAL A 997 -18.94 -19.19 -50.15
N PRO A 998 -17.61 -19.11 -49.99
CA PRO A 998 -16.94 -19.70 -48.84
C PRO A 998 -17.46 -19.11 -47.52
N GLU A 999 -17.64 -19.95 -46.50
CA GLU A 999 -18.14 -19.55 -45.17
C GLU A 999 -17.31 -18.40 -44.55
N GLY A 1000 -16.00 -18.38 -44.80
CA GLY A 1000 -15.06 -17.36 -44.31
C GLY A 1000 -15.13 -15.99 -44.97
N SER A 1001 -16.07 -15.76 -45.91
CA SER A 1001 -16.20 -14.47 -46.61
C SER A 1001 -16.61 -13.31 -45.68
N PHE A 1002 -17.25 -13.64 -44.55
CA PHE A 1002 -17.56 -12.70 -43.47
C PHE A 1002 -16.83 -13.16 -42.19
N PRO A 1003 -15.63 -12.61 -41.92
CA PRO A 1003 -14.70 -13.15 -40.95
C PRO A 1003 -15.23 -13.06 -39.51
N TYR A 1004 -14.79 -14.02 -38.68
CA TYR A 1004 -15.00 -14.00 -37.23
C TYR A 1004 -14.17 -12.93 -36.53
#